data_AF-A3J752-F1
#
_entry.id   AF-A3J752-F1
#
_cell.length_a   1.000
_cell.length_b   1.000
_cell.length_c   1.000
_cell.angle_alpha   90.00
_cell.angle_beta   90.00
_cell.angle_gamma   90.00
#
_symmetry.space_group_name_H-M   'P 1'
#
loop_
_entity.id
_entity.type
_entity.pdbx_description
1 polymer ?
#
loop_
_entity_poly.entity_id
_entity_poly.type
_entity_poly.pdbx_seq_one_letter_code
_entity_poly.pdbx_strand_id
1 'polypeptide(L)'
;MKTNLIVLFLFLSVNILFSQTTDDYRSATSGNWNVTSSWERYNGTSWVAASGSPTSTNNIITIRNGHVISVTANVTIDQSLIEVGGKLVLTSGTITIANGSGNDLQIFGEYERISSTTTMTINASASVSCESGGVYNHNVAGGSLPTITWQDGSLLKISNSISSGLNQSFWNVTKTFGNATTLSNDSTNRTITIRNDFNLKGGTFYLKNGGLTGGIHSIIVKGNLLHSGGVFGWNSNASDNTSITNIIVEKNFIISGTASWGGFVSATNCSSGVFFEGTGNQIFSTILSHSTSSSVRDRFYYKTIGGPTGLSEIYNGTTPQETIDGSCGASAPVGYSKWPSSGNLLKSLTINNSTGVTLRSPKSIGENLFLQSGLLTTNGNLTMFSNATIDRSGGTISETPLGTAYNVIYSPFLSGYDTSVEIPIANSVLQNLTVNNGNTITLNPNVININANLTIQSGNFQINEDKVVFLQNQYINTGGLCTFENNSSLVQVNNVINSGNIIYKRIAQARNLDYVYWSSPVAAFNVNNLPNNNRYIWNTTIANTNGGQGNWVSASGNMLAGKGYIARASNGSSTPIATTTVFNGVPNNGVVSTPILRGSYQGLDYPGTNGITITRFSDNWNLVGNPYPSSINVEDFLNLNTNIEGAVRIWTHGTLPSTSITNPFYGSYQANYTPNDYITYNGTGTVSGPSGFNGYIASGQGFLVNMLDGSSSFDNLIFNNSLRNKNYDNSQFYRNSSIDNSFSNQKNRIWLDLIDSNNLAARTLIGYVTDATYSKDRLFDAVTSVSNVIHFYSIIDEDKMTIQGRTIPFDSNDIVNLGYYAPSSGNYSIGIAAVDGLFDDNQEIYLEDKLTGIIHDLRQTTYTFNTIAGEINNRFVLRYNNETIDSETFNNNSQILVISNENILTIKSFTKNIKEIYIYNLLGQKIYTGNMINNNEKIISSLAKTNSTLMISLKLSNDVMIVKKVIH
;
A
#
# COMPACT_ATOMS: atom_id res chain seq x y z
N MET A 1 -26.34 -1.83 -3.23
CA MET A 1 -27.79 -2.07 -3.37
C MET A 1 -28.50 -1.26 -2.30
N LYS A 2 -29.31 -0.27 -2.69
CA LYS A 2 -30.04 0.61 -1.78
C LYS A 2 -31.42 0.02 -1.52
N THR A 3 -31.64 -0.52 -0.32
CA THR A 3 -32.98 -0.93 0.12
C THR A 3 -33.66 0.31 0.71
N ASN A 4 -34.52 0.95 -0.09
CA ASN A 4 -35.43 1.99 0.39
C ASN A 4 -36.45 1.32 1.32
N LEU A 5 -36.24 1.42 2.63
CA LEU A 5 -37.24 1.04 3.62
C LEU A 5 -38.29 2.16 3.69
N ILE A 6 -39.34 2.02 2.89
CA ILE A 6 -40.57 2.81 3.04
C ILE A 6 -41.24 2.33 4.32
N VAL A 7 -41.18 3.15 5.37
CA VAL A 7 -41.95 2.93 6.60
C VAL A 7 -43.42 3.24 6.28
N LEU A 8 -44.18 2.19 6.01
CA LEU A 8 -45.64 2.26 5.89
C LEU A 8 -46.22 2.42 7.31
N PHE A 9 -46.58 3.65 7.69
CA PHE A 9 -47.36 3.89 8.91
C PHE A 9 -48.78 3.33 8.69
N LEU A 10 -49.05 2.14 9.22
CA LEU A 10 -50.42 1.66 9.41
C LEU A 10 -51.07 2.53 10.49
N PHE A 11 -51.81 3.56 10.10
CA PHE A 11 -52.73 4.25 11.00
C PHE A 11 -53.91 3.31 11.28
N LEU A 12 -53.89 2.58 12.39
CA LEU A 12 -55.12 2.04 12.96
C LEU A 12 -55.97 3.23 13.44
N SER A 13 -57.05 3.54 12.73
CA SER A 13 -58.06 4.48 13.20
C SER A 13 -58.81 3.85 14.37
N VAL A 14 -58.49 4.27 15.59
CA VAL A 14 -59.30 3.96 16.76
C VAL A 14 -60.56 4.82 16.68
N ASN A 15 -61.67 4.25 16.21
CA ASN A 15 -62.98 4.88 16.35
C ASN A 15 -63.43 4.72 17.80
N ILE A 16 -63.38 5.80 18.57
CA ILE A 16 -63.91 5.80 19.93
C ILE A 16 -65.44 5.87 19.83
N LEU A 17 -66.11 4.74 20.03
CA LEU A 17 -67.56 4.67 20.07
C LEU A 17 -68.02 4.91 21.51
N PHE A 18 -68.51 6.12 21.80
CA PHE A 18 -69.26 6.38 23.02
C PHE A 18 -70.68 5.81 22.90
N SER A 19 -71.20 5.25 24.00
CA SER A 19 -72.64 4.91 24.07
C SER A 19 -73.44 6.21 23.99
N GLN A 20 -74.32 6.33 23.00
CA GLN A 20 -75.12 7.53 22.78
C GLN A 20 -76.09 7.73 23.95
N THR A 21 -76.18 8.95 24.43
CA THR A 21 -77.06 9.38 25.51
C THR A 21 -77.88 10.57 25.07
N THR A 22 -79.08 10.71 25.63
CA THR A 22 -79.92 11.87 25.35
C THR A 22 -79.15 13.15 25.63
N ASP A 23 -79.21 14.10 24.70
CA ASP A 23 -78.49 15.39 24.75
C ASP A 23 -77.01 15.36 24.34
N ASP A 24 -76.51 14.25 23.77
CA ASP A 24 -75.26 14.27 23.00
C ASP A 24 -75.42 15.10 21.71
N TYR A 25 -74.38 15.83 21.36
CA TYR A 25 -74.28 16.64 20.15
C TYR A 25 -73.20 16.12 19.22
N ARG A 26 -73.42 16.22 17.91
CA ARG A 26 -72.34 16.06 16.93
C ARG A 26 -72.50 16.99 15.74
N SER A 27 -71.39 17.36 15.11
CA SER A 27 -71.45 18.27 13.95
C SER A 27 -72.16 17.59 12.78
N ALA A 28 -73.25 18.18 12.27
CA ALA A 28 -74.02 17.70 11.12
C ALA A 28 -73.31 18.01 9.78
N THR A 29 -72.61 19.14 9.72
CA THR A 29 -71.84 19.64 8.57
C THR A 29 -70.76 20.60 9.06
N SER A 30 -69.81 20.97 8.20
CA SER A 30 -68.89 22.09 8.47
C SER A 30 -69.65 23.41 8.59
N GLY A 31 -69.26 24.26 9.51
CA GLY A 31 -69.98 25.49 9.79
C GLY A 31 -69.47 26.24 11.01
N ASN A 32 -70.36 27.01 11.65
CA ASN A 32 -70.04 27.83 12.81
C ASN A 32 -70.64 27.21 14.08
N TRP A 33 -69.93 27.26 15.19
CA TRP A 33 -70.38 26.72 16.48
C TRP A 33 -71.78 27.21 16.86
N ASN A 34 -72.05 28.51 16.72
CA ASN A 34 -73.31 29.14 17.12
C ASN A 34 -74.42 29.03 16.05
N VAL A 35 -74.19 28.32 14.94
CA VAL A 35 -75.21 28.09 13.91
C VAL A 35 -75.83 26.72 14.12
N THR A 36 -77.12 26.70 14.46
CA THR A 36 -77.86 25.47 14.80
C THR A 36 -77.80 24.40 13.70
N SER A 37 -77.80 24.78 12.42
CA SER A 37 -77.72 23.84 11.30
C SER A 37 -76.36 23.13 11.16
N SER A 38 -75.35 23.56 11.92
CA SER A 38 -74.06 22.86 12.01
C SER A 38 -74.10 21.64 12.92
N TRP A 39 -75.20 21.40 13.64
CA TRP A 39 -75.30 20.38 14.68
C TRP A 39 -76.55 19.50 14.54
N GLU A 40 -76.39 18.23 14.93
CA GLU A 40 -77.48 17.30 15.22
C GLU A 40 -77.36 16.85 16.68
N ARG A 41 -78.51 16.59 17.33
CA ARG A 41 -78.60 16.18 18.73
C ARG A 41 -79.22 14.80 18.83
N TYR A 42 -78.75 13.96 19.75
CA TYR A 42 -79.38 12.69 20.05
C TYR A 42 -80.59 12.89 20.98
N ASN A 43 -81.78 12.50 20.52
CA ASN A 43 -83.03 12.67 21.30
C ASN A 43 -83.31 11.49 22.26
N GLY A 44 -82.41 10.51 22.35
CA GLY A 44 -82.59 9.27 23.10
C GLY A 44 -82.92 8.05 22.23
N THR A 45 -83.26 8.25 20.95
CA THR A 45 -83.50 7.16 19.99
C THR A 45 -82.76 7.35 18.67
N SER A 46 -82.71 8.57 18.13
CA SER A 46 -82.02 8.90 16.87
C SER A 46 -81.35 10.27 16.92
N TRP A 47 -80.43 10.49 15.98
CA TRP A 47 -79.87 11.82 15.73
C TRP A 47 -80.85 12.64 14.91
N VAL A 48 -81.21 13.82 15.41
CA VAL A 48 -82.15 14.76 14.78
C VAL A 48 -81.51 16.14 14.67
N ALA A 49 -82.05 17.00 13.80
CA ALA A 49 -81.62 18.40 13.73
C ALA A 49 -81.67 19.06 15.12
N ALA A 50 -80.59 19.73 15.53
CA ALA A 50 -80.55 20.38 16.82
C ALA A 50 -81.54 21.57 16.88
N SER A 51 -82.08 21.86 18.05
CA SER A 51 -82.94 23.04 18.29
C SER A 51 -82.15 24.28 18.72
N GLY A 52 -80.88 24.13 19.04
CA GLY A 52 -79.93 25.18 19.40
C GLY A 52 -78.50 24.66 19.31
N SER A 53 -77.51 25.55 19.28
CA SER A 53 -76.09 25.18 19.32
C SER A 53 -75.69 24.55 20.66
N PRO A 54 -74.71 23.64 20.69
CA PRO A 54 -74.24 23.02 21.93
C PRO A 54 -73.57 24.04 22.86
N THR A 55 -73.70 23.80 24.16
CA THR A 55 -73.18 24.60 25.27
C THR A 55 -72.57 23.68 26.34
N SER A 56 -71.87 24.24 27.32
CA SER A 56 -71.27 23.48 28.43
C SER A 56 -72.24 22.77 29.38
N THR A 57 -73.55 22.88 29.18
CA THR A 57 -74.54 22.11 29.96
C THR A 57 -75.04 20.86 29.24
N ASN A 58 -74.65 20.68 27.97
CA ASN A 58 -75.00 19.50 27.18
C ASN A 58 -74.02 18.36 27.50
N ASN A 59 -74.35 17.14 27.07
CA ASN A 59 -73.47 15.99 27.28
C ASN A 59 -72.31 15.99 26.26
N ILE A 60 -71.98 14.87 25.61
CA ILE A 60 -70.79 14.82 24.75
C ILE A 60 -71.00 15.67 23.49
N ILE A 61 -70.06 16.56 23.17
CA ILE A 61 -70.09 17.40 21.96
C ILE A 61 -68.99 16.95 20.99
N THR A 62 -69.36 16.30 19.90
CA THR A 62 -68.42 15.69 18.95
C THR A 62 -68.30 16.46 17.64
N ILE A 63 -67.10 16.93 17.31
CA ILE A 63 -66.76 17.41 15.96
C ILE A 63 -66.28 16.21 15.15
N ARG A 64 -67.10 15.79 14.19
CA ARG A 64 -66.86 14.59 13.39
C ARG A 64 -65.71 14.71 12.40
N ASN A 65 -65.16 13.56 12.03
CA ASN A 65 -64.23 13.41 10.92
C ASN A 65 -64.73 14.13 9.64
N GLY A 66 -63.87 14.93 9.01
CA GLY A 66 -64.16 15.68 7.78
C GLY A 66 -64.89 17.00 8.00
N HIS A 67 -65.33 17.29 9.23
CA HIS A 67 -66.03 18.53 9.56
C HIS A 67 -65.08 19.58 10.14
N VAL A 68 -65.27 20.82 9.70
CA VAL A 68 -64.59 22.01 10.23
C VAL A 68 -65.61 22.90 10.93
N ILE A 69 -65.52 23.04 12.24
CA ILE A 69 -66.36 23.94 13.03
C ILE A 69 -65.54 25.18 13.41
N SER A 70 -66.06 26.36 13.07
CA SER A 70 -65.45 27.64 13.40
C SER A 70 -66.13 28.30 14.60
N VAL A 71 -65.35 28.94 15.48
CA VAL A 71 -65.83 29.76 16.59
C VAL A 71 -65.57 31.22 16.27
N THR A 72 -66.64 32.01 16.10
CA THR A 72 -66.56 33.46 15.79
C THR A 72 -67.04 34.37 16.92
N ALA A 73 -67.59 33.82 18.00
CA ALA A 73 -68.04 34.55 19.18
C ALA A 73 -67.73 33.72 20.44
N ASN A 74 -67.92 34.30 21.63
CA ASN A 74 -67.63 33.61 22.87
C ASN A 74 -68.50 32.36 23.01
N VAL A 75 -67.88 31.22 23.31
CA VAL A 75 -68.57 29.94 23.54
C VAL A 75 -68.02 29.31 24.82
N THR A 76 -68.89 28.71 25.63
CA THR A 76 -68.50 27.91 26.79
C THR A 76 -68.85 26.47 26.49
N ILE A 77 -67.86 25.58 26.60
CA ILE A 77 -67.98 24.16 26.22
C ILE A 77 -67.55 23.27 27.38
N ASP A 78 -68.06 22.06 27.39
CA ASP A 78 -67.70 20.97 28.29
C ASP A 78 -67.81 19.65 27.52
N GLN A 79 -67.17 18.58 27.99
CA GLN A 79 -67.25 17.23 27.40
C GLN A 79 -67.11 17.19 25.88
N SER A 80 -66.19 17.99 25.33
CA SER A 80 -66.05 18.17 23.88
C SER A 80 -64.95 17.31 23.28
N LEU A 81 -65.22 16.75 22.11
CA LEU A 81 -64.34 15.84 21.38
C LEU A 81 -64.13 16.32 19.96
N ILE A 82 -62.87 16.49 19.54
CA ILE A 82 -62.52 16.65 18.12
C ILE A 82 -62.02 15.30 17.61
N GLU A 83 -62.82 14.62 16.79
CA GLU A 83 -62.44 13.32 16.22
C GLU A 83 -61.23 13.42 15.29
N VAL A 84 -60.55 12.30 15.05
CA VAL A 84 -59.53 12.20 14.00
C VAL A 84 -60.12 12.67 12.66
N GLY A 85 -59.46 13.64 12.02
CA GLY A 85 -59.94 14.26 10.78
C GLY A 85 -60.99 15.38 10.96
N GLY A 86 -61.51 15.58 12.17
CA GLY A 86 -62.32 16.74 12.54
C GLY A 86 -61.43 17.95 12.90
N LYS A 87 -61.98 19.16 12.76
CA LYS A 87 -61.24 20.40 13.03
C LYS A 87 -62.07 21.46 13.73
N LEU A 88 -61.54 22.03 14.81
CA LEU A 88 -62.08 23.21 15.49
C LEU A 88 -61.18 24.41 15.23
N VAL A 89 -61.74 25.47 14.64
CA VAL A 89 -60.99 26.69 14.28
C VAL A 89 -61.52 27.89 15.06
N LEU A 90 -60.64 28.52 15.85
CA LEU A 90 -60.96 29.79 16.50
C LEU A 90 -60.61 30.95 15.58
N THR A 91 -61.63 31.59 15.05
CA THR A 91 -61.53 32.71 14.11
C THR A 91 -61.75 34.06 14.81
N SER A 92 -62.65 34.12 15.80
CA SER A 92 -62.82 35.26 16.73
C SER A 92 -63.53 34.84 18.02
N GLY A 93 -63.43 35.65 19.08
CA GLY A 93 -64.03 35.34 20.39
C GLY A 93 -63.20 34.38 21.26
N THR A 94 -63.72 34.05 22.43
CA THR A 94 -63.06 33.19 23.44
C THR A 94 -63.78 31.84 23.53
N ILE A 95 -63.03 30.74 23.53
CA ILE A 95 -63.56 29.44 23.98
C ILE A 95 -63.25 29.27 25.46
N THR A 96 -64.28 29.09 26.28
CA THR A 96 -64.13 28.81 27.71
C THR A 96 -64.42 27.34 27.94
N ILE A 97 -63.44 26.59 28.45
CA ILE A 97 -63.60 25.19 28.84
C ILE A 97 -64.12 25.20 30.28
N ALA A 98 -65.38 24.79 30.46
CA ALA A 98 -65.96 24.59 31.78
C ALA A 98 -65.35 23.35 32.45
N ASN A 99 -65.50 23.25 33.77
CA ASN A 99 -65.11 22.07 34.54
C ASN A 99 -66.40 21.34 34.92
N GLY A 100 -66.84 20.41 34.07
CA GLY A 100 -68.02 19.59 34.32
C GLY A 100 -67.64 18.15 34.65
N SER A 101 -68.43 17.19 34.20
CA SER A 101 -68.15 15.77 34.43
C SER A 101 -67.28 15.17 33.33
N GLY A 102 -66.24 14.41 33.69
CA GLY A 102 -65.41 13.72 32.70
C GLY A 102 -64.29 14.59 32.13
N ASN A 103 -63.85 14.31 30.89
CA ASN A 103 -62.82 15.08 30.20
C ASN A 103 -63.47 16.27 29.47
N ASP A 104 -62.96 17.48 29.63
CA ASP A 104 -63.68 18.70 29.21
C ASP A 104 -63.38 19.10 27.74
N LEU A 105 -62.15 18.87 27.25
CA LEU A 105 -61.83 18.92 25.81
C LEU A 105 -60.74 17.92 25.41
N GLN A 106 -61.04 17.02 24.48
CA GLN A 106 -60.11 16.07 23.88
C GLN A 106 -59.89 16.33 22.40
N ILE A 107 -58.63 16.45 21.97
CA ILE A 107 -58.23 16.79 20.60
C ILE A 107 -57.57 15.58 19.95
N PHE A 108 -58.34 14.75 19.21
CA PHE A 108 -57.81 13.70 18.33
C PHE A 108 -57.63 14.19 16.88
N GLY A 109 -58.38 15.21 16.48
CA GLY A 109 -58.25 15.92 15.21
C GLY A 109 -57.35 17.15 15.31
N GLU A 110 -57.76 18.27 14.71
CA GLU A 110 -57.03 19.54 14.76
C GLU A 110 -57.78 20.62 15.54
N TYR A 111 -57.13 21.22 16.53
CA TYR A 111 -57.53 22.50 17.10
C TYR A 111 -56.63 23.60 16.52
N GLU A 112 -57.20 24.59 15.83
CA GLU A 112 -56.44 25.68 15.23
C GLU A 112 -56.89 27.05 15.76
N ARG A 113 -55.93 27.90 16.10
CA ARG A 113 -56.17 29.34 16.35
C ARG A 113 -55.60 30.15 15.22
N ILE A 114 -56.38 31.07 14.65
CA ILE A 114 -55.93 31.90 13.51
C ILE A 114 -55.96 33.42 13.77
N SER A 115 -56.49 33.88 14.91
CA SER A 115 -56.58 35.31 15.25
C SER A 115 -55.98 35.66 16.62
N SER A 116 -55.32 36.82 16.71
CA SER A 116 -54.66 37.33 17.93
C SER A 116 -55.62 37.73 19.05
N THR A 117 -56.89 37.92 18.73
CA THR A 117 -57.95 38.21 19.71
C THR A 117 -58.60 36.95 20.27
N THR A 118 -58.27 35.77 19.75
CA THR A 118 -58.84 34.50 20.22
C THR A 118 -58.07 33.97 21.43
N THR A 119 -58.76 33.41 22.40
CA THR A 119 -58.13 32.75 23.58
C THR A 119 -58.88 31.48 23.93
N MET A 120 -58.14 30.47 24.40
CA MET A 120 -58.70 29.34 25.15
C MET A 120 -58.56 29.65 26.64
N THR A 121 -59.69 29.85 27.31
CA THR A 121 -59.75 30.00 28.76
C THR A 121 -60.13 28.66 29.35
N ILE A 122 -59.27 28.10 30.20
CA ILE A 122 -59.53 26.81 30.88
C ILE A 122 -59.93 27.15 32.32
N ASN A 123 -61.16 26.82 32.73
CA ASN A 123 -61.60 27.05 34.10
C ASN A 123 -60.80 26.19 35.08
N ALA A 124 -60.76 26.60 36.35
CA ALA A 124 -60.04 25.86 37.38
C ALA A 124 -60.50 24.39 37.42
N SER A 125 -59.54 23.47 37.39
CA SER A 125 -59.72 22.00 37.36
C SER A 125 -60.24 21.40 36.05
N ALA A 126 -60.61 22.20 35.04
CA ALA A 126 -60.97 21.69 33.73
C ALA A 126 -59.75 21.04 33.04
N SER A 127 -60.00 19.94 32.36
CA SER A 127 -59.04 19.07 31.71
C SER A 127 -59.09 19.24 30.19
N VAL A 128 -57.93 19.53 29.61
CA VAL A 128 -57.76 19.59 28.15
C VAL A 128 -56.58 18.70 27.77
N SER A 129 -56.77 17.86 26.75
CA SER A 129 -55.74 16.98 26.22
C SER A 129 -55.63 17.06 24.70
N CYS A 130 -54.39 17.13 24.22
CA CYS A 130 -54.05 16.82 22.83
C CYS A 130 -53.63 15.35 22.77
N GLU A 131 -54.47 14.56 22.11
CA GLU A 131 -54.42 13.10 22.14
C GLU A 131 -53.45 12.55 21.07
N SER A 132 -53.22 11.24 21.07
CA SER A 132 -52.39 10.60 20.04
C SER A 132 -52.94 10.87 18.63
N GLY A 133 -52.10 11.39 17.74
CA GLY A 133 -52.51 11.82 16.39
C GLY A 133 -53.16 13.21 16.33
N GLY A 134 -53.52 13.78 17.48
CA GLY A 134 -54.08 15.10 17.61
C GLY A 134 -53.08 16.21 17.31
N VAL A 135 -53.60 17.32 16.77
CA VAL A 135 -52.81 18.51 16.40
C VAL A 135 -53.38 19.74 17.09
N TYR A 136 -52.54 20.43 17.85
CA TYR A 136 -52.80 21.81 18.24
C TYR A 136 -51.98 22.73 17.33
N ASN A 137 -52.64 23.54 16.53
CA ASN A 137 -52.04 24.46 15.57
C ASN A 137 -52.17 25.92 16.05
N HIS A 138 -51.07 26.47 16.54
CA HIS A 138 -50.93 27.88 16.86
C HIS A 138 -50.56 28.67 15.60
N ASN A 139 -51.58 29.17 14.91
CA ASN A 139 -51.47 29.92 13.66
C ASN A 139 -51.82 31.42 13.86
N VAL A 140 -51.37 31.98 14.99
CA VAL A 140 -51.64 33.36 15.39
C VAL A 140 -50.35 34.17 15.43
N ALA A 141 -50.39 35.46 15.12
CA ALA A 141 -49.27 36.36 15.37
C ALA A 141 -49.23 36.80 16.85
N GLY A 142 -48.56 36.01 17.69
CA GLY A 142 -48.37 36.30 19.12
C GLY A 142 -49.24 35.42 20.03
N GLY A 143 -49.54 35.90 21.24
CA GLY A 143 -50.34 35.18 22.24
C GLY A 143 -49.59 34.06 22.97
N SER A 144 -50.27 33.46 23.94
CA SER A 144 -49.78 32.34 24.76
C SER A 144 -50.35 30.99 24.30
N LEU A 145 -49.59 29.91 24.53
CA LEU A 145 -50.15 28.56 24.52
C LEU A 145 -50.91 28.27 25.81
N PRO A 146 -52.06 27.56 25.74
CA PRO A 146 -52.72 27.03 26.94
C PRO A 146 -51.85 25.93 27.57
N THR A 147 -52.02 25.74 28.88
CA THR A 147 -51.43 24.61 29.59
C THR A 147 -52.40 23.43 29.49
N ILE A 148 -52.01 22.40 28.72
CA ILE A 148 -52.83 21.23 28.43
C ILE A 148 -52.00 19.95 28.55
N THR A 149 -52.65 18.79 28.59
CA THR A 149 -51.96 17.50 28.57
C THR A 149 -51.59 17.12 27.14
N TRP A 150 -50.31 16.86 26.88
CA TRP A 150 -49.82 16.43 25.56
C TRP A 150 -49.50 14.94 25.57
N GLN A 151 -50.41 14.13 25.03
CA GLN A 151 -50.28 12.68 24.99
C GLN A 151 -49.22 12.23 23.99
N ASP A 152 -48.74 11.01 24.15
CA ASP A 152 -47.84 10.36 23.20
C ASP A 152 -48.52 10.30 21.82
N GLY A 153 -47.80 10.67 20.76
CA GLY A 153 -48.36 10.79 19.41
C GLY A 153 -48.93 12.18 19.06
N SER A 154 -49.10 13.10 20.01
CA SER A 154 -49.63 14.45 19.74
C SER A 154 -48.63 15.39 19.05
N LEU A 155 -49.13 16.45 18.40
CA LEU A 155 -48.32 17.45 17.71
C LEU A 155 -48.71 18.87 18.11
N LEU A 156 -47.74 19.62 18.64
CA LEU A 156 -47.79 21.09 18.63
C LEU A 156 -47.25 21.60 17.29
N LYS A 157 -48.09 22.27 16.52
CA LYS A 157 -47.70 23.00 15.31
C LYS A 157 -47.71 24.50 15.60
N ILE A 158 -46.57 25.15 15.44
CA ILE A 158 -46.41 26.59 15.55
C ILE A 158 -46.29 27.14 14.13
N SER A 159 -47.43 27.54 13.56
CA SER A 159 -47.51 28.04 12.20
C SER A 159 -47.26 29.54 12.07
N ASN A 160 -47.23 30.28 13.18
CA ASN A 160 -46.89 31.70 13.20
C ASN A 160 -46.12 32.06 14.49
N SER A 161 -46.45 33.16 15.17
CA SER A 161 -45.66 33.67 16.29
C SER A 161 -46.28 33.33 17.64
N ILE A 162 -45.46 33.03 18.64
CA ILE A 162 -45.90 32.74 20.01
C ILE A 162 -45.00 33.50 20.99
N SER A 163 -45.62 34.16 21.97
CA SER A 163 -44.91 34.98 22.96
C SER A 163 -44.65 34.28 24.28
N SER A 164 -45.42 33.25 24.65
CA SER A 164 -45.31 32.55 25.93
C SER A 164 -46.00 31.18 25.94
N GLY A 165 -45.78 30.39 27.00
CA GLY A 165 -46.45 29.09 27.19
C GLY A 165 -45.69 27.88 26.64
N LEU A 166 -44.43 28.03 26.22
CA LEU A 166 -43.60 26.91 25.77
C LEU A 166 -43.00 26.07 26.91
N ASN A 167 -43.04 26.54 28.16
CA ASN A 167 -42.49 25.85 29.33
C ASN A 167 -43.39 24.67 29.75
N GLN A 168 -43.51 23.67 28.90
CA GLN A 168 -44.36 22.49 29.03
C GLN A 168 -43.64 21.26 28.45
N SER A 169 -44.24 20.08 28.65
CA SER A 169 -43.80 18.82 28.06
C SER A 169 -44.68 18.46 26.87
N PHE A 170 -44.17 18.63 25.66
CA PHE A 170 -44.80 18.26 24.39
C PHE A 170 -44.36 16.86 23.93
N TRP A 171 -45.15 16.21 23.07
CA TRP A 171 -44.69 15.01 22.37
C TRP A 171 -43.85 15.36 21.14
N ASN A 172 -44.47 15.87 20.07
CA ASN A 172 -43.81 16.44 18.90
C ASN A 172 -44.03 17.95 18.81
N VAL A 173 -43.04 18.66 18.27
CA VAL A 173 -43.18 20.10 17.96
C VAL A 173 -42.72 20.37 16.54
N THR A 174 -43.52 21.10 15.76
CA THR A 174 -43.14 21.60 14.42
C THR A 174 -43.33 23.10 14.33
N LYS A 175 -42.29 23.81 13.90
CA LYS A 175 -42.26 25.27 13.74
C LYS A 175 -42.02 25.66 12.28
N THR A 176 -42.92 26.44 11.67
CA THR A 176 -42.86 26.73 10.22
C THR A 176 -42.71 28.21 9.84
N PHE A 177 -43.35 29.16 10.54
CA PHE A 177 -43.24 30.61 10.25
C PHE A 177 -43.37 31.46 11.52
N GLY A 178 -43.07 32.76 11.47
CA GLY A 178 -43.16 33.66 12.62
C GLY A 178 -42.07 33.43 13.69
N ASN A 179 -42.21 34.06 14.86
CA ASN A 179 -41.26 33.96 15.97
C ASN A 179 -41.83 33.16 17.14
N ALA A 180 -41.13 32.12 17.59
CA ALA A 180 -41.42 31.42 18.84
C ALA A 180 -40.34 31.74 19.86
N THR A 181 -40.70 32.07 21.10
CA THR A 181 -39.71 32.38 22.14
C THR A 181 -40.07 31.79 23.49
N THR A 182 -39.06 31.33 24.23
CA THR A 182 -39.17 30.86 25.63
C THR A 182 -39.48 31.96 26.67
N LEU A 183 -39.78 33.20 26.24
CA LEU A 183 -39.96 34.48 26.99
C LEU A 183 -38.69 35.33 27.23
N SER A 184 -38.92 36.60 27.60
CA SER A 184 -37.95 37.68 27.80
C SER A 184 -37.91 38.18 29.26
N ASN A 185 -36.69 38.28 29.82
CA ASN A 185 -36.29 39.14 30.95
C ASN A 185 -36.69 38.72 32.39
N ASP A 186 -36.52 37.44 32.76
CA ASP A 186 -36.53 37.01 34.17
C ASP A 186 -35.33 36.10 34.48
N SER A 187 -35.11 35.76 35.76
CA SER A 187 -34.00 34.91 36.24
C SER A 187 -34.45 33.47 36.58
N THR A 188 -35.60 33.02 36.06
CA THR A 188 -36.18 31.72 36.42
C THR A 188 -35.59 30.57 35.61
N ASN A 189 -35.65 29.35 36.16
CA ASN A 189 -35.33 28.15 35.40
C ASN A 189 -36.52 27.75 34.53
N ARG A 190 -36.28 27.48 33.25
CA ARG A 190 -37.32 27.09 32.29
C ARG A 190 -36.85 25.94 31.42
N THR A 191 -37.75 25.01 31.15
CA THR A 191 -37.45 23.82 30.35
C THR A 191 -38.61 23.51 29.43
N ILE A 192 -38.33 23.53 28.13
CA ILE A 192 -39.21 22.92 27.13
C ILE A 192 -38.79 21.46 27.04
N THR A 193 -39.71 20.53 27.30
CA THR A 193 -39.46 19.11 27.07
C THR A 193 -40.23 18.65 25.84
N ILE A 194 -39.54 17.98 24.93
CA ILE A 194 -40.10 17.38 23.72
C ILE A 194 -39.74 15.91 23.80
N ARG A 195 -40.75 15.09 24.07
CA ARG A 195 -40.58 13.66 24.38
C ARG A 195 -40.33 12.81 23.13
N ASN A 196 -40.51 13.38 21.93
CA ASN A 196 -40.08 12.83 20.65
C ASN A 196 -39.36 13.90 19.81
N ASP A 197 -39.83 14.24 18.60
CA ASP A 197 -39.04 15.02 17.64
C ASP A 197 -39.38 16.53 17.66
N PHE A 198 -38.35 17.36 17.54
CA PHE A 198 -38.47 18.80 17.29
C PHE A 198 -38.11 19.10 15.83
N ASN A 199 -39.02 19.79 15.13
CA ASN A 199 -38.86 20.13 13.71
C ASN A 199 -38.90 21.66 13.52
N LEU A 200 -37.77 22.29 13.25
CA LEU A 200 -37.69 23.69 12.84
C LEU A 200 -37.54 23.77 11.32
N LYS A 201 -38.63 24.12 10.64
CA LYS A 201 -38.71 24.22 9.19
C LYS A 201 -38.67 25.66 8.67
N GLY A 202 -38.97 26.64 9.53
CA GLY A 202 -38.95 28.06 9.15
C GLY A 202 -39.35 29.05 10.27
N GLY A 203 -39.22 30.34 9.97
CA GLY A 203 -39.31 31.42 10.95
C GLY A 203 -38.17 31.37 11.98
N THR A 204 -38.37 31.97 13.16
CA THR A 204 -37.35 31.95 14.23
C THR A 204 -37.85 31.20 15.46
N PHE A 205 -37.02 30.33 16.02
CA PHE A 205 -37.21 29.76 17.35
C PHE A 205 -36.12 30.30 18.28
N TYR A 206 -36.51 31.02 19.32
CA TYR A 206 -35.60 31.64 20.27
C TYR A 206 -35.61 30.94 21.63
N LEU A 207 -34.46 30.35 22.00
CA LEU A 207 -34.11 30.03 23.38
C LEU A 207 -33.46 31.27 24.01
N LYS A 208 -34.23 32.12 24.71
CA LYS A 208 -33.73 33.37 25.31
C LYS A 208 -33.65 33.27 26.83
N ASN A 209 -32.50 33.56 27.40
CA ASN A 209 -32.23 33.77 28.83
C ASN A 209 -31.55 35.14 29.04
N GLY A 210 -32.28 36.24 28.79
CA GLY A 210 -31.75 37.61 28.75
C GLY A 210 -32.02 38.47 29.99
N GLY A 211 -32.31 37.86 31.15
CA GLY A 211 -32.76 38.55 32.37
C GLY A 211 -31.65 39.13 33.27
N LEU A 212 -32.07 39.74 34.39
CA LEU A 212 -31.35 40.57 35.38
C LEU A 212 -30.22 39.86 36.18
N THR A 213 -29.55 38.85 35.58
CA THR A 213 -28.55 37.93 36.16
C THR A 213 -29.13 36.59 36.62
N GLY A 214 -28.60 35.46 36.12
CA GLY A 214 -28.95 34.08 36.54
C GLY A 214 -29.93 33.30 35.65
N GLY A 215 -30.30 32.09 36.08
CA GLY A 215 -31.31 31.21 35.46
C GLY A 215 -30.77 30.20 34.43
N ILE A 216 -31.49 29.07 34.24
CA ILE A 216 -31.20 28.03 33.24
C ILE A 216 -32.39 27.85 32.31
N HIS A 217 -32.18 28.11 31.01
CA HIS A 217 -33.19 27.87 29.98
C HIS A 217 -32.77 26.72 29.08
N SER A 218 -33.55 25.64 29.07
CA SER A 218 -33.25 24.44 28.31
C SER A 218 -34.37 24.08 27.33
N ILE A 219 -33.98 23.49 26.21
CA ILE A 219 -34.86 22.63 25.41
C ILE A 219 -34.28 21.22 25.45
N ILE A 220 -35.12 20.26 25.86
CA ILE A 220 -34.77 18.84 25.97
C ILE A 220 -35.57 18.10 24.91
N VAL A 221 -34.87 17.47 23.96
CA VAL A 221 -35.46 16.71 22.87
C VAL A 221 -35.05 15.25 23.03
N LYS A 222 -35.99 14.40 23.46
CA LYS A 222 -35.75 12.97 23.63
C LYS A 222 -35.68 12.21 22.30
N GLY A 223 -36.24 12.79 21.24
CA GLY A 223 -36.10 12.33 19.87
C GLY A 223 -35.01 13.09 19.11
N ASN A 224 -35.25 13.30 17.83
CA ASN A 224 -34.37 14.04 16.94
C ASN A 224 -34.69 15.53 16.96
N LEU A 225 -33.65 16.35 16.92
CA LEU A 225 -33.76 17.77 16.63
C LEU A 225 -33.43 17.99 15.16
N LEU A 226 -34.46 18.29 14.37
CA LEU A 226 -34.37 18.50 12.92
C LEU A 226 -34.53 19.99 12.61
N HIS A 227 -33.47 20.62 12.11
CA HIS A 227 -33.45 22.03 11.72
C HIS A 227 -33.19 22.14 10.23
N SER A 228 -34.26 22.25 9.44
CA SER A 228 -34.20 22.24 7.97
C SER A 228 -34.40 23.63 7.34
N GLY A 229 -34.76 24.63 8.13
CA GLY A 229 -34.99 26.00 7.65
C GLY A 229 -35.24 26.98 8.79
N GLY A 230 -35.18 28.27 8.50
CA GLY A 230 -35.36 29.33 9.49
C GLY A 230 -34.17 29.48 10.46
N VAL A 231 -34.37 30.30 11.49
CA VAL A 231 -33.33 30.67 12.47
C VAL A 231 -33.58 29.95 13.79
N PHE A 232 -32.60 29.22 14.28
CA PHE A 232 -32.56 28.86 15.70
C PHE A 232 -31.73 29.91 16.44
N GLY A 233 -32.39 30.74 17.23
CA GLY A 233 -31.79 31.81 18.00
C GLY A 233 -31.51 31.40 19.44
N TRP A 234 -30.30 31.61 19.95
CA TRP A 234 -29.99 31.42 21.38
C TRP A 234 -29.44 32.72 21.91
N ASN A 235 -30.01 33.21 23.00
CA ASN A 235 -29.54 34.45 23.60
C ASN A 235 -29.36 34.26 25.10
N SER A 236 -28.21 34.67 25.65
CA SER A 236 -28.07 34.97 27.08
C SER A 236 -27.86 36.46 27.30
N ASN A 237 -27.96 36.92 28.55
CA ASN A 237 -27.58 38.30 28.88
C ASN A 237 -26.09 38.52 28.62
N ALA A 238 -25.77 39.38 27.64
CA ALA A 238 -24.41 39.63 27.15
C ALA A 238 -23.40 40.08 28.23
N SER A 239 -23.89 40.59 29.36
CA SER A 239 -23.12 41.13 30.47
C SER A 239 -22.99 40.17 31.67
N ASP A 240 -23.57 38.98 31.59
CA ASP A 240 -23.62 38.00 32.67
C ASP A 240 -23.09 36.62 32.24
N ASN A 241 -22.40 35.96 33.16
CA ASN A 241 -21.89 34.60 33.03
C ASN A 241 -22.79 33.55 33.69
N THR A 242 -23.86 33.93 34.36
CA THR A 242 -24.73 33.01 35.13
C THR A 242 -26.03 32.64 34.42
N SER A 243 -26.43 33.36 33.36
CA SER A 243 -27.53 32.97 32.47
C SER A 243 -27.14 31.83 31.51
N ILE A 244 -27.65 30.62 31.76
CA ILE A 244 -27.33 29.40 31.01
C ILE A 244 -28.40 29.08 29.96
N THR A 245 -27.97 28.64 28.77
CA THR A 245 -28.85 28.13 27.70
C THR A 245 -28.37 26.78 27.16
N ASN A 246 -29.24 25.76 27.19
CA ASN A 246 -28.89 24.39 26.80
C ASN A 246 -29.82 23.85 25.72
N ILE A 247 -29.25 23.24 24.67
CA ILE A 247 -29.95 22.26 23.83
C ILE A 247 -29.51 20.88 24.28
N ILE A 248 -30.46 20.04 24.66
CA ILE A 248 -30.22 18.66 25.06
C ILE A 248 -30.93 17.74 24.07
N VAL A 249 -30.22 16.76 23.52
CA VAL A 249 -30.72 15.80 22.52
C VAL A 249 -30.36 14.37 22.92
N GLU A 250 -31.34 13.46 22.88
CA GLU A 250 -31.15 12.03 23.13
C GLU A 250 -31.08 11.17 21.85
N LYS A 251 -31.35 11.73 20.65
CA LYS A 251 -31.09 11.08 19.34
C LYS A 251 -30.21 11.94 18.43
N ASN A 252 -30.65 12.29 17.22
CA ASN A 252 -29.83 13.00 16.26
C ASN A 252 -30.10 14.51 16.28
N PHE A 253 -29.06 15.29 16.02
CA PHE A 253 -29.18 16.72 15.74
C PHE A 253 -28.75 16.98 14.30
N ILE A 254 -29.72 17.29 13.45
CA ILE A 254 -29.54 17.43 12.00
C ILE A 254 -29.91 18.84 11.56
N ILE A 255 -28.91 19.57 11.08
CA ILE A 255 -29.05 20.89 10.46
C ILE A 255 -28.88 20.74 8.95
N SER A 256 -29.87 21.21 8.19
CA SER A 256 -29.99 21.00 6.75
C SER A 256 -30.78 22.13 6.06
N GLY A 257 -30.92 22.05 4.73
CA GLY A 257 -31.76 22.97 3.96
C GLY A 257 -31.26 24.42 4.00
N THR A 258 -32.10 25.33 4.50
CA THR A 258 -31.78 26.77 4.63
C THR A 258 -31.69 27.21 6.08
N ALA A 259 -31.41 26.26 6.97
CA ALA A 259 -31.25 26.50 8.39
C ALA A 259 -30.16 27.54 8.66
N SER A 260 -30.36 28.35 9.69
CA SER A 260 -29.40 29.36 10.13
C SER A 260 -29.44 29.53 11.63
N TRP A 261 -28.35 30.09 12.12
CA TRP A 261 -28.02 30.17 13.52
C TRP A 261 -28.02 31.66 13.90
N GLY A 262 -28.82 32.05 14.90
CA GLY A 262 -28.92 33.45 15.39
C GLY A 262 -28.66 33.61 16.89
N GLY A 263 -28.53 34.87 17.32
CA GLY A 263 -28.40 35.26 18.74
C GLY A 263 -26.98 35.19 19.32
N PHE A 264 -26.81 35.77 20.50
CA PHE A 264 -25.53 35.90 21.23
C PHE A 264 -25.63 35.29 22.62
N VAL A 265 -24.68 34.42 22.97
CA VAL A 265 -24.55 33.88 24.32
C VAL A 265 -23.17 34.28 24.85
N SER A 266 -23.14 35.17 25.83
CA SER A 266 -21.92 35.72 26.48
C SER A 266 -21.24 34.77 27.43
N ALA A 267 -21.92 33.70 27.85
CA ALA A 267 -21.51 32.91 29.00
C ALA A 267 -20.05 32.44 28.84
N THR A 268 -19.14 33.00 29.64
CA THR A 268 -17.74 32.55 29.70
C THR A 268 -17.61 31.22 30.43
N ASN A 269 -18.62 30.82 31.22
CA ASN A 269 -18.68 29.48 31.78
C ASN A 269 -19.04 28.45 30.68
N CYS A 270 -18.48 27.25 30.79
CA CYS A 270 -18.73 26.16 29.85
C CYS A 270 -20.11 25.49 30.05
N SER A 271 -21.01 26.09 30.83
CA SER A 271 -22.29 25.51 31.24
C SER A 271 -23.39 25.61 30.19
N SER A 272 -23.20 26.44 29.15
CA SER A 272 -24.10 26.56 28.00
C SER A 272 -23.52 25.83 26.79
N GLY A 273 -24.37 25.16 26.02
CA GLY A 273 -23.97 24.47 24.80
C GLY A 273 -25.00 23.46 24.30
N VAL A 274 -24.55 22.59 23.40
CA VAL A 274 -25.32 21.45 22.87
C VAL A 274 -24.86 20.18 23.59
N PHE A 275 -25.81 19.44 24.15
CA PHE A 275 -25.57 18.26 24.98
C PHE A 275 -26.21 17.02 24.37
N PHE A 276 -25.40 15.98 24.21
CA PHE A 276 -25.80 14.67 23.70
C PHE A 276 -25.91 13.69 24.86
N GLU A 277 -27.12 13.20 25.13
CA GLU A 277 -27.45 12.38 26.32
C GLU A 277 -28.03 11.00 25.99
N GLY A 278 -28.21 10.66 24.72
CA GLY A 278 -28.76 9.37 24.31
C GLY A 278 -27.81 8.22 24.59
N THR A 279 -28.33 7.01 24.79
CA THR A 279 -27.49 5.82 25.07
C THR A 279 -26.95 5.12 23.81
N GLY A 280 -27.46 5.46 22.64
CA GLY A 280 -27.06 4.88 21.34
C GLY A 280 -25.98 5.67 20.62
N ASN A 281 -25.74 5.34 19.35
CA ASN A 281 -24.98 6.20 18.45
C ASN A 281 -25.82 7.45 18.12
N GLN A 282 -25.27 8.65 18.32
CA GLN A 282 -25.95 9.91 17.99
C GLN A 282 -25.21 10.64 16.86
N ILE A 283 -25.97 11.18 15.91
CA ILE A 283 -25.44 11.91 14.75
C ILE A 283 -25.59 13.41 14.95
N PHE A 284 -24.49 14.13 14.74
CA PHE A 284 -24.49 15.55 14.46
C PHE A 284 -24.25 15.79 12.96
N SER A 285 -25.18 16.44 12.28
CA SER A 285 -25.07 16.80 10.87
C SER A 285 -25.28 18.29 10.69
N THR A 286 -24.45 18.93 9.86
CA THR A 286 -24.53 20.38 9.63
C THR A 286 -24.30 20.79 8.19
N ILE A 287 -24.93 21.90 7.80
CA ILE A 287 -24.59 22.70 6.61
C ILE A 287 -23.97 24.05 6.97
N LEU A 288 -23.87 24.35 8.27
CA LEU A 288 -23.45 25.63 8.80
C LEU A 288 -21.95 25.64 9.09
N SER A 289 -21.33 26.78 8.83
CA SER A 289 -19.96 27.06 9.27
C SER A 289 -19.96 27.35 10.76
N HIS A 290 -19.10 26.65 11.48
CA HIS A 290 -18.79 26.87 12.89
C HIS A 290 -17.48 27.68 12.90
N SER A 291 -17.34 28.70 13.76
CA SER A 291 -16.15 29.59 13.79
C SER A 291 -15.48 29.60 15.17
N THR A 292 -14.58 30.55 15.44
CA THR A 292 -13.69 30.68 16.62
C THR A 292 -14.12 30.00 17.93
N SER A 293 -13.15 29.42 18.66
CA SER A 293 -13.25 28.57 19.87
C SER A 293 -13.88 29.16 21.15
N SER A 294 -14.75 30.16 21.04
CA SER A 294 -15.43 30.79 22.19
C SER A 294 -16.94 30.98 21.99
N SER A 295 -17.42 30.88 20.76
CA SER A 295 -18.84 30.97 20.45
C SER A 295 -19.57 29.77 21.04
N VAL A 296 -20.59 30.02 21.87
CA VAL A 296 -21.42 28.96 22.49
C VAL A 296 -22.05 28.02 21.46
N ARG A 297 -22.24 28.54 20.24
CA ARG A 297 -22.77 27.84 19.08
C ARG A 297 -21.90 26.66 18.64
N ASP A 298 -20.63 26.68 19.05
CA ASP A 298 -19.61 25.71 18.71
C ASP A 298 -19.22 24.83 19.91
N ARG A 299 -19.94 24.93 21.04
CA ARG A 299 -19.68 24.14 22.26
C ARG A 299 -20.55 22.90 22.30
N PHE A 300 -19.94 21.76 21.96
CA PHE A 300 -20.60 20.47 21.95
C PHE A 300 -20.09 19.58 23.08
N TYR A 301 -21.02 18.91 23.77
CA TYR A 301 -20.74 18.05 24.92
C TYR A 301 -21.50 16.72 24.80
N TYR A 302 -20.98 15.67 25.44
CA TYR A 302 -21.66 14.39 25.59
C TYR A 302 -21.64 13.94 27.05
N LYS A 303 -22.68 13.21 27.45
CA LYS A 303 -22.83 12.67 28.81
C LYS A 303 -21.88 11.50 29.04
N THR A 304 -21.15 11.53 30.15
CA THR A 304 -20.08 10.55 30.43
C THR A 304 -20.60 9.22 30.98
N ILE A 305 -21.66 9.25 31.80
CA ILE A 305 -22.27 8.07 32.40
C ILE A 305 -23.70 7.95 31.91
N GLY A 306 -24.04 6.79 31.34
CA GLY A 306 -25.35 6.56 30.71
C GLY A 306 -25.60 7.42 29.48
N GLY A 307 -24.53 7.92 28.84
CA GLY A 307 -24.58 8.71 27.61
C GLY A 307 -24.24 7.90 26.36
N PRO A 308 -23.78 8.56 25.29
CA PRO A 308 -23.66 7.95 23.96
C PRO A 308 -22.66 6.81 23.94
N THR A 309 -23.01 5.73 23.25
CA THR A 309 -22.08 4.63 22.95
C THR A 309 -21.29 4.86 21.65
N GLY A 310 -21.72 5.86 20.87
CA GLY A 310 -21.04 6.33 19.67
C GLY A 310 -21.49 7.73 19.28
N LEU A 311 -20.63 8.45 18.59
CA LEU A 311 -20.93 9.73 17.98
C LEU A 311 -20.52 9.71 16.51
N SER A 312 -21.28 10.42 15.68
CA SER A 312 -21.02 10.56 14.25
C SER A 312 -21.14 12.03 13.84
N GLU A 313 -20.19 12.51 13.03
CA GLU A 313 -20.20 13.85 12.46
C GLU A 313 -20.45 13.80 10.95
N ILE A 314 -21.31 14.69 10.44
CA ILE A 314 -21.56 14.84 9.00
C ILE A 314 -21.52 16.32 8.63
N TYR A 315 -20.55 16.67 7.79
CA TYR A 315 -20.37 18.03 7.26
C TYR A 315 -20.86 18.07 5.81
N ASN A 316 -21.94 18.82 5.58
CA ASN A 316 -22.57 19.01 4.28
C ASN A 316 -22.45 20.48 3.85
N GLY A 317 -22.81 20.77 2.60
CA GLY A 317 -23.00 22.13 2.11
C GLY A 317 -21.91 22.60 1.16
N THR A 318 -21.87 23.91 0.94
CA THR A 318 -21.04 24.55 -0.10
C THR A 318 -20.28 25.77 0.45
N THR A 319 -20.13 25.85 1.77
CA THR A 319 -19.35 26.90 2.43
C THR A 319 -18.27 26.26 3.29
N PRO A 320 -17.06 26.86 3.40
CA PRO A 320 -16.00 26.30 4.20
C PRO A 320 -16.44 26.09 5.65
N GLN A 321 -16.12 24.91 6.18
CA GLN A 321 -16.48 24.50 7.53
C GLN A 321 -15.25 24.14 8.35
N GLU A 322 -15.38 24.27 9.65
CA GLU A 322 -14.49 23.67 10.61
C GLU A 322 -15.26 22.62 11.40
N THR A 323 -14.55 21.60 11.87
CA THR A 323 -15.18 20.62 12.73
C THR A 323 -15.54 21.18 14.09
N ILE A 324 -16.65 20.72 14.67
CA ILE A 324 -17.04 21.05 16.03
C ILE A 324 -16.01 20.54 17.05
N ASP A 325 -15.90 21.28 18.14
CA ASP A 325 -15.18 20.90 19.35
C ASP A 325 -16.06 21.18 20.59
N GLY A 326 -15.52 20.96 21.78
CA GLY A 326 -16.15 21.38 23.03
C GLY A 326 -15.38 22.51 23.71
N SER A 327 -14.59 23.29 22.96
CA SER A 327 -13.68 24.26 23.54
C SER A 327 -14.42 25.53 23.98
N CYS A 328 -14.14 25.94 25.20
CA CYS A 328 -14.65 27.15 25.84
C CYS A 328 -13.56 27.77 26.74
N GLY A 329 -12.29 27.39 26.54
CA GLY A 329 -11.17 27.80 27.38
C GLY A 329 -11.08 27.16 28.78
N ALA A 330 -12.14 26.51 29.29
CA ALA A 330 -12.18 25.86 30.62
C ALA A 330 -12.62 24.37 30.56
N SER A 331 -12.87 23.75 31.72
CA SER A 331 -13.33 22.36 31.87
C SER A 331 -14.80 22.18 31.44
N ALA A 332 -15.16 21.00 30.93
CA ALA A 332 -16.54 20.67 30.61
C ALA A 332 -17.45 20.68 31.86
N PRO A 333 -18.78 20.87 31.71
CA PRO A 333 -19.73 20.75 32.81
C PRO A 333 -19.66 19.40 33.53
N VAL A 334 -19.97 19.39 34.83
CA VAL A 334 -19.99 18.16 35.65
C VAL A 334 -20.92 17.11 35.02
N GLY A 335 -20.42 15.89 34.86
CA GLY A 335 -21.15 14.78 34.24
C GLY A 335 -21.01 14.71 32.71
N TYR A 336 -20.36 15.70 32.08
CA TYR A 336 -20.18 15.77 30.63
C TYR A 336 -18.70 15.89 30.26
N SER A 337 -18.40 15.46 29.05
CA SER A 337 -17.12 15.66 28.40
C SER A 337 -17.30 16.57 27.18
N LYS A 338 -16.23 17.29 26.81
CA LYS A 338 -16.15 17.98 25.53
C LYS A 338 -16.35 16.98 24.39
N TRP A 339 -16.91 17.44 23.28
CA TRP A 339 -17.00 16.64 22.06
C TRP A 339 -15.66 15.92 21.78
N PRO A 340 -15.66 14.61 21.50
CA PRO A 340 -14.46 13.80 21.57
C PRO A 340 -13.40 14.26 20.56
N SER A 341 -12.22 14.57 21.11
CA SER A 341 -10.99 14.82 20.34
C SER A 341 -10.06 13.60 20.29
N SER A 342 -10.31 12.60 21.15
CA SER A 342 -9.53 11.37 21.24
C SER A 342 -10.41 10.21 21.71
N GLY A 343 -9.92 8.98 21.54
CA GLY A 343 -10.63 7.76 21.93
C GLY A 343 -11.62 7.25 20.86
N ASN A 344 -12.28 6.13 21.15
CA ASN A 344 -13.12 5.39 20.20
C ASN A 344 -14.58 5.83 20.13
N LEU A 345 -14.93 6.93 20.79
CA LEU A 345 -16.33 7.37 20.87
C LEU A 345 -16.82 7.99 19.56
N LEU A 346 -15.95 8.75 18.86
CA LEU A 346 -16.24 9.23 17.51
C LEU A 346 -16.12 8.07 16.53
N LYS A 347 -17.26 7.47 16.18
CA LYS A 347 -17.34 6.31 15.30
C LYS A 347 -17.09 6.71 13.86
N SER A 348 -17.72 7.78 13.41
CA SER A 348 -17.61 8.20 12.02
C SER A 348 -17.51 9.71 11.82
N LEU A 349 -16.74 10.08 10.80
CA LEU A 349 -16.65 11.44 10.27
C LEU A 349 -16.96 11.40 8.78
N THR A 350 -17.97 12.14 8.34
CA THR A 350 -18.36 12.25 6.93
C THR A 350 -18.13 13.65 6.41
N ILE A 351 -17.34 13.76 5.34
CA ILE A 351 -17.04 15.00 4.64
C ILE A 351 -17.77 14.97 3.29
N ASN A 352 -18.85 15.73 3.21
CA ASN A 352 -19.71 15.88 2.04
C ASN A 352 -19.90 17.37 1.73
N ASN A 353 -18.81 18.12 1.78
CA ASN A 353 -18.80 19.57 1.59
C ASN A 353 -17.78 19.91 0.50
N SER A 354 -18.26 20.33 -0.66
CA SER A 354 -17.41 20.58 -1.84
C SER A 354 -16.36 21.67 -1.65
N THR A 355 -16.54 22.57 -0.68
CA THR A 355 -15.58 23.63 -0.33
C THR A 355 -14.59 23.23 0.76
N GLY A 356 -14.73 22.02 1.31
CA GLY A 356 -13.80 21.44 2.29
C GLY A 356 -14.15 21.72 3.75
N VAL A 357 -13.50 20.95 4.62
CA VAL A 357 -13.66 20.97 6.07
C VAL A 357 -12.28 20.93 6.72
N THR A 358 -12.04 21.81 7.70
CA THR A 358 -10.78 21.82 8.46
C THR A 358 -10.98 21.25 9.87
N LEU A 359 -10.08 20.35 10.29
CA LEU A 359 -10.04 19.90 11.68
C LEU A 359 -9.63 21.05 12.59
N ARG A 360 -10.53 21.40 13.50
CA ARG A 360 -10.29 22.44 14.52
C ARG A 360 -9.44 21.92 15.68
N SER A 361 -9.60 20.65 16.01
CA SER A 361 -8.89 19.97 17.08
C SER A 361 -8.47 18.58 16.61
N PRO A 362 -7.54 17.92 17.33
CA PRO A 362 -7.32 16.49 17.14
C PRO A 362 -8.62 15.70 17.16
N LYS A 363 -8.70 14.70 16.28
CA LYS A 363 -9.80 13.73 16.22
C LYS A 363 -9.24 12.34 16.02
N SER A 364 -9.85 11.38 16.70
CA SER A 364 -9.60 9.95 16.48
C SER A 364 -10.87 9.27 15.98
N ILE A 365 -10.80 8.54 14.88
CA ILE A 365 -11.95 7.90 14.24
C ILE A 365 -11.94 6.40 14.54
N GLY A 366 -12.99 5.93 15.21
CA GLY A 366 -13.11 4.55 15.67
C GLY A 366 -13.53 3.55 14.59
N GLU A 367 -14.30 3.98 13.58
CA GLU A 367 -14.86 3.06 12.56
C GLU A 367 -14.66 3.59 11.14
N ASN A 368 -15.28 4.71 10.75
CA ASN A 368 -15.31 5.11 9.33
C ASN A 368 -15.05 6.60 9.11
N LEU A 369 -14.11 6.91 8.22
CA LEU A 369 -13.94 8.24 7.63
C LEU A 369 -14.51 8.21 6.20
N PHE A 370 -15.62 8.89 5.95
CA PHE A 370 -16.23 8.99 4.63
C PHE A 370 -15.80 10.31 3.95
N LEU A 371 -15.03 10.21 2.87
CA LEU A 371 -14.61 11.33 2.04
C LEU A 371 -15.47 11.35 0.76
N GLN A 372 -16.62 12.01 0.83
CA GLN A 372 -17.62 12.04 -0.25
C GLN A 372 -17.43 13.23 -1.19
N SER A 373 -17.11 14.42 -0.65
CA SER A 373 -16.89 15.62 -1.45
C SER A 373 -16.01 16.64 -0.71
N GLY A 374 -15.13 17.31 -1.46
CA GLY A 374 -14.20 18.33 -0.95
C GLY A 374 -13.00 17.77 -0.18
N LEU A 375 -12.17 18.70 0.31
CA LEU A 375 -10.92 18.41 1.01
C LEU A 375 -11.15 18.38 2.53
N LEU A 376 -10.64 17.34 3.21
CA LEU A 376 -10.43 17.33 4.65
C LEU A 376 -9.02 17.84 5.00
N THR A 377 -8.95 19.03 5.58
CA THR A 377 -7.69 19.61 6.09
C THR A 377 -7.44 19.12 7.52
N THR A 378 -6.38 18.35 7.77
CA THR A 378 -6.15 17.68 9.06
C THR A 378 -5.10 18.35 9.94
N ASN A 379 -4.15 19.08 9.37
CA ASN A 379 -3.03 19.71 10.10
C ASN A 379 -2.28 18.72 11.02
N GLY A 380 -2.04 17.49 10.57
CA GLY A 380 -1.39 16.42 11.34
C GLY A 380 -2.21 15.85 12.52
N ASN A 381 -3.48 16.23 12.67
CA ASN A 381 -4.27 15.99 13.89
C ASN A 381 -5.35 14.91 13.75
N LEU A 382 -5.32 14.10 12.68
CA LEU A 382 -6.27 13.01 12.49
C LEU A 382 -5.63 11.67 12.81
N THR A 383 -6.27 10.86 13.66
CA THR A 383 -5.87 9.49 13.97
C THR A 383 -6.95 8.48 13.57
N MET A 384 -6.58 7.43 12.85
CA MET A 384 -7.45 6.29 12.55
C MET A 384 -7.15 5.14 13.53
N PHE A 385 -8.20 4.57 14.13
CA PHE A 385 -8.04 3.40 14.99
C PHE A 385 -7.81 2.11 14.20
N SER A 386 -7.39 1.07 14.93
CA SER A 386 -7.20 -0.26 14.34
C SER A 386 -8.51 -0.75 13.69
N ASN A 387 -8.43 -1.22 12.45
CA ASN A 387 -9.56 -1.67 11.62
C ASN A 387 -10.55 -0.57 11.18
N ALA A 388 -10.30 0.70 11.53
CA ALA A 388 -11.06 1.79 10.95
C ALA A 388 -10.84 1.86 9.43
N THR A 389 -11.81 2.40 8.69
CA THR A 389 -11.80 2.44 7.23
C THR A 389 -11.91 3.87 6.73
N ILE A 390 -11.01 4.25 5.84
CA ILE A 390 -11.18 5.44 5.01
C ILE A 390 -11.94 5.02 3.76
N ASP A 391 -13.16 5.53 3.61
CA ASP A 391 -13.98 5.35 2.42
C ASP A 391 -13.88 6.60 1.55
N ARG A 392 -13.14 6.50 0.44
CA ARG A 392 -13.01 7.56 -0.54
C ARG A 392 -14.03 7.34 -1.65
N SER A 393 -15.02 8.23 -1.69
CA SER A 393 -16.11 8.23 -2.67
C SER A 393 -16.27 9.62 -3.31
N GLY A 394 -15.15 10.29 -3.59
CA GLY A 394 -15.08 11.58 -4.30
C GLY A 394 -14.28 12.68 -3.59
N GLY A 395 -14.25 12.68 -2.26
CA GLY A 395 -13.48 13.65 -1.47
C GLY A 395 -11.98 13.34 -1.43
N THR A 396 -11.21 14.25 -0.80
CA THR A 396 -9.77 14.11 -0.59
C THR A 396 -9.40 14.46 0.85
N ILE A 397 -8.16 14.12 1.23
CA ILE A 397 -7.58 14.46 2.51
C ILE A 397 -6.21 15.10 2.28
N SER A 398 -5.88 16.08 3.11
CA SER A 398 -4.67 16.91 2.98
C SER A 398 -3.38 16.15 3.29
N GLU A 399 -3.41 15.20 4.22
CA GLU A 399 -2.25 14.51 4.76
C GLU A 399 -2.62 13.07 5.14
N THR A 400 -1.62 12.18 5.22
CA THR A 400 -1.83 10.80 5.69
C THR A 400 -2.25 10.81 7.16
N PRO A 401 -3.37 10.18 7.52
CA PRO A 401 -3.78 10.07 8.92
C PRO A 401 -2.76 9.32 9.77
N LEU A 402 -2.64 9.73 11.03
CA LEU A 402 -1.94 8.94 12.04
C LEU A 402 -2.69 7.62 12.29
N GLY A 403 -1.98 6.61 12.77
CA GLY A 403 -2.56 5.30 13.08
C GLY A 403 -1.57 4.19 12.78
N THR A 404 -1.85 3.00 13.29
CA THR A 404 -0.95 1.85 13.14
C THR A 404 -1.51 0.74 12.26
N ALA A 405 -2.82 0.70 11.99
CA ALA A 405 -3.45 -0.38 11.24
C ALA A 405 -4.87 -0.01 10.76
N TYR A 406 -5.05 0.59 9.59
CA TYR A 406 -6.38 0.92 9.05
C TYR A 406 -6.56 0.47 7.61
N ASN A 407 -7.80 0.49 7.14
CA ASN A 407 -8.20 0.08 5.80
C ASN A 407 -8.50 1.28 4.91
N VAL A 408 -8.37 1.11 3.60
CA VAL A 408 -8.80 2.08 2.59
C VAL A 408 -9.71 1.39 1.59
N ILE A 409 -10.85 2.00 1.29
CA ILE A 409 -11.77 1.58 0.23
C ILE A 409 -12.04 2.74 -0.72
N TYR A 410 -11.97 2.43 -2.02
CA TYR A 410 -12.42 3.31 -3.09
C TYR A 410 -13.82 2.88 -3.52
N SER A 411 -14.84 3.54 -2.99
CA SER A 411 -16.24 3.24 -3.26
C SER A 411 -16.73 3.86 -4.59
N PRO A 412 -17.94 3.47 -5.08
CA PRO A 412 -18.45 3.97 -6.34
C PRO A 412 -18.55 5.50 -6.37
N PHE A 413 -17.98 6.10 -7.41
CA PHE A 413 -18.05 7.53 -7.68
C PHE A 413 -18.25 7.79 -9.17
N LEU A 414 -18.63 9.02 -9.53
CA LEU A 414 -18.97 9.40 -10.91
C LEU A 414 -17.77 9.37 -11.86
N SER A 415 -16.53 9.45 -11.35
CA SER A 415 -15.32 9.42 -12.14
C SER A 415 -14.22 8.56 -11.49
N GLY A 416 -13.22 8.23 -12.31
CA GLY A 416 -11.94 7.72 -11.83
C GLY A 416 -11.08 8.82 -11.23
N TYR A 417 -10.07 8.44 -10.46
CA TYR A 417 -9.11 9.36 -9.86
C TYR A 417 -7.89 8.62 -9.33
N ASP A 418 -6.80 9.35 -9.11
CA ASP A 418 -5.55 8.79 -8.58
C ASP A 418 -5.65 8.63 -7.06
N THR A 419 -5.04 7.57 -6.53
CA THR A 419 -4.82 7.41 -5.10
C THR A 419 -4.00 8.59 -4.56
N SER A 420 -4.21 9.01 -3.32
CA SER A 420 -3.42 10.09 -2.70
C SER A 420 -2.94 9.70 -1.31
N VAL A 421 -2.71 10.70 -0.46
CA VAL A 421 -2.13 10.56 0.88
C VAL A 421 -2.98 9.74 1.84
N GLU A 422 -4.23 9.40 1.49
CA GLU A 422 -5.00 8.39 2.24
C GLU A 422 -4.32 7.00 2.24
N ILE A 423 -3.50 6.71 1.22
CA ILE A 423 -2.64 5.53 1.16
C ILE A 423 -1.34 5.83 1.93
N PRO A 424 -1.13 5.25 3.12
CA PRO A 424 0.10 5.48 3.87
C PRO A 424 1.28 4.78 3.18
N ILE A 425 2.40 5.48 3.11
CA ILE A 425 3.67 4.90 2.61
C ILE A 425 4.38 4.06 3.68
N ALA A 426 4.03 4.24 4.96
CA ALA A 426 4.63 3.51 6.07
C ALA A 426 4.25 2.02 6.04
N ASN A 427 5.26 1.15 6.19
CA ASN A 427 5.16 -0.29 5.91
C ASN A 427 4.06 -1.02 6.70
N SER A 428 3.67 -0.56 7.90
CA SER A 428 2.77 -1.30 8.80
C SER A 428 1.35 -0.75 8.89
N VAL A 429 1.02 0.34 8.20
CA VAL A 429 -0.21 1.10 8.49
C VAL A 429 -1.42 0.62 7.68
N LEU A 430 -1.25 0.39 6.37
CA LEU A 430 -2.35 -0.05 5.52
C LEU A 430 -2.56 -1.56 5.67
N GLN A 431 -3.73 -1.96 6.16
CA GLN A 431 -4.12 -3.35 6.30
C GLN A 431 -4.75 -3.86 5.01
N ASN A 432 -5.97 -3.43 4.69
CA ASN A 432 -6.66 -3.82 3.47
C ASN A 432 -6.84 -2.64 2.53
N LEU A 433 -6.63 -2.89 1.23
CA LEU A 433 -7.01 -1.98 0.15
C LEU A 433 -8.13 -2.61 -0.68
N THR A 434 -9.26 -1.93 -0.79
CA THR A 434 -10.39 -2.35 -1.63
C THR A 434 -10.64 -1.34 -2.75
N VAL A 435 -10.69 -1.79 -4.00
CA VAL A 435 -11.13 -1.00 -5.15
C VAL A 435 -12.53 -1.48 -5.55
N ASN A 436 -13.53 -0.62 -5.33
CA ASN A 436 -14.93 -0.84 -5.66
C ASN A 436 -15.54 0.40 -6.32
N ASN A 437 -14.86 0.93 -7.33
CA ASN A 437 -15.32 2.09 -8.09
C ASN A 437 -15.49 1.63 -9.53
N GLY A 438 -16.62 1.92 -10.19
CA GLY A 438 -16.86 1.50 -11.59
C GLY A 438 -15.90 2.11 -12.62
N ASN A 439 -15.04 3.06 -12.22
CA ASN A 439 -14.06 3.74 -13.06
C ASN A 439 -12.61 3.29 -12.74
N THR A 440 -11.63 3.92 -13.39
CA THR A 440 -10.21 3.66 -13.13
C THR A 440 -9.72 4.37 -11.86
N ILE A 441 -9.08 3.62 -10.96
CA ILE A 441 -8.28 4.14 -9.86
C ILE A 441 -6.81 3.95 -10.21
N THR A 442 -6.04 5.03 -10.35
CA THR A 442 -4.61 4.94 -10.67
C THR A 442 -3.76 5.00 -9.40
N LEU A 443 -2.86 4.04 -9.22
CA LEU A 443 -1.88 4.11 -8.13
C LEU A 443 -0.93 5.29 -8.37
N ASN A 444 -0.84 6.19 -7.39
CA ASN A 444 0.05 7.34 -7.40
C ASN A 444 1.42 7.07 -6.75
N PRO A 445 1.54 6.54 -5.51
CA PRO A 445 2.86 6.32 -4.91
C PRO A 445 3.68 5.29 -5.70
N ASN A 446 5.00 5.46 -5.74
CA ASN A 446 5.91 4.51 -6.41
C ASN A 446 5.86 3.12 -5.78
N VAL A 447 5.66 3.06 -4.46
CA VAL A 447 5.53 1.81 -3.71
C VAL A 447 4.35 1.93 -2.76
N ILE A 448 3.47 0.93 -2.76
CA ILE A 448 2.43 0.75 -1.74
C ILE A 448 2.71 -0.52 -0.94
N ASN A 449 2.60 -0.44 0.39
CA ASN A 449 2.73 -1.60 1.29
C ASN A 449 1.34 -1.94 1.84
N ILE A 450 0.87 -3.18 1.63
CA ILE A 450 -0.44 -3.68 2.07
C ILE A 450 -0.20 -4.88 2.99
N ASN A 451 -0.58 -4.77 4.26
CA ASN A 451 -0.26 -5.78 5.28
C ASN A 451 -1.24 -6.96 5.36
N ALA A 452 -2.42 -6.82 4.76
CA ALA A 452 -3.38 -7.88 4.59
C ALA A 452 -3.69 -8.03 3.08
N ASN A 453 -4.93 -7.77 2.65
CA ASN A 453 -5.37 -8.14 1.31
C ASN A 453 -5.53 -6.93 0.38
N LEU A 454 -5.27 -7.16 -0.92
CA LEU A 454 -5.70 -6.28 -2.00
C LEU A 454 -6.94 -6.89 -2.66
N THR A 455 -8.06 -6.18 -2.60
CA THR A 455 -9.35 -6.65 -3.16
C THR A 455 -9.84 -5.73 -4.27
N ILE A 456 -10.15 -6.30 -5.43
CA ILE A 456 -10.73 -5.61 -6.59
C ILE A 456 -12.14 -6.13 -6.80
N GLN A 457 -13.15 -5.30 -6.51
CA GLN A 457 -14.56 -5.66 -6.61
C GLN A 457 -15.20 -5.16 -7.90
N SER A 458 -14.82 -3.97 -8.38
CA SER A 458 -15.31 -3.36 -9.62
C SER A 458 -14.32 -2.32 -10.17
N GLY A 459 -14.48 -1.93 -11.44
CA GLY A 459 -13.64 -0.93 -12.12
C GLY A 459 -12.29 -1.45 -12.59
N ASN A 460 -11.31 -0.54 -12.69
CA ASN A 460 -9.93 -0.86 -13.03
C ASN A 460 -8.96 -0.25 -12.00
N PHE A 461 -8.15 -1.07 -11.35
CA PHE A 461 -7.00 -0.58 -10.59
C PHE A 461 -5.77 -0.57 -11.50
N GLN A 462 -5.25 0.62 -11.77
CA GLN A 462 -4.18 0.86 -12.74
C GLN A 462 -2.86 1.12 -12.03
N ILE A 463 -1.89 0.23 -12.24
CA ILE A 463 -0.51 0.33 -11.73
C ILE A 463 0.38 0.68 -12.94
N ASN A 464 0.82 1.94 -12.98
CA ASN A 464 1.68 2.45 -14.06
C ASN A 464 3.11 1.89 -13.96
N GLU A 465 3.90 2.18 -15.00
CA GLU A 465 5.28 1.69 -15.12
C GLU A 465 6.13 2.00 -13.88
N ASP A 466 7.04 1.08 -13.58
CA ASP A 466 7.99 1.14 -12.46
C ASP A 466 7.37 1.24 -11.05
N LYS A 467 6.03 1.14 -10.91
CA LYS A 467 5.37 1.12 -9.61
C LYS A 467 5.29 -0.28 -9.00
N VAL A 468 5.30 -0.34 -7.67
CA VAL A 468 5.33 -1.59 -6.90
C VAL A 468 4.14 -1.69 -5.96
N VAL A 469 3.42 -2.81 -6.05
CA VAL A 469 2.47 -3.28 -5.04
C VAL A 469 3.17 -4.33 -4.19
N PHE A 470 3.55 -3.97 -2.97
CA PHE A 470 4.13 -4.88 -1.98
C PHE A 470 3.01 -5.37 -1.05
N LEU A 471 2.68 -6.66 -1.17
CA LEU A 471 1.49 -7.26 -0.57
C LEU A 471 1.87 -8.42 0.35
N GLN A 472 1.55 -8.30 1.64
CA GLN A 472 1.88 -9.37 2.59
C GLN A 472 1.05 -10.62 2.35
N ASN A 473 -0.24 -10.46 2.03
CA ASN A 473 -1.18 -11.58 1.95
C ASN A 473 -1.79 -11.74 0.54
N GLN A 474 -3.11 -11.84 0.42
CA GLN A 474 -3.80 -12.35 -0.76
C GLN A 474 -4.20 -11.23 -1.73
N TYR A 475 -4.02 -11.49 -3.03
CA TYR A 475 -4.70 -10.74 -4.09
C TYR A 475 -6.05 -11.39 -4.43
N ILE A 476 -7.11 -10.59 -4.40
CA ILE A 476 -8.49 -11.05 -4.61
C ILE A 476 -9.15 -10.14 -5.66
N ASN A 477 -9.60 -10.70 -6.78
CA ASN A 477 -10.43 -9.98 -7.75
C ASN A 477 -11.76 -10.73 -7.97
N THR A 478 -12.86 -10.08 -7.61
CA THR A 478 -14.23 -10.64 -7.66
C THR A 478 -15.09 -10.04 -8.76
N GLY A 479 -14.62 -9.04 -9.52
CA GLY A 479 -15.48 -8.36 -10.50
C GLY A 479 -14.92 -7.11 -11.19
N GLY A 480 -13.61 -6.84 -11.10
CA GLY A 480 -12.97 -5.71 -11.78
C GLY A 480 -11.74 -6.11 -12.60
N LEU A 481 -10.96 -5.10 -12.99
CA LEU A 481 -9.68 -5.22 -13.67
C LEU A 481 -8.57 -4.71 -12.74
N CYS A 482 -7.39 -5.32 -12.84
CA CYS A 482 -6.18 -4.86 -12.18
C CYS A 482 -5.06 -4.93 -13.20
N THR A 483 -4.61 -3.77 -13.66
CA THR A 483 -3.68 -3.63 -14.78
C THR A 483 -2.32 -3.18 -14.27
N PHE A 484 -1.32 -4.02 -14.50
CA PHE A 484 0.09 -3.75 -14.28
C PHE A 484 0.72 -3.42 -15.64
N GLU A 485 1.13 -2.17 -15.81
CA GLU A 485 1.89 -1.73 -16.99
C GLU A 485 3.32 -2.31 -16.98
N ASN A 486 4.04 -2.13 -18.07
CA ASN A 486 5.41 -2.63 -18.21
C ASN A 486 6.29 -2.18 -17.03
N ASN A 487 7.23 -3.03 -16.60
CA ASN A 487 8.13 -2.82 -15.45
C ASN A 487 7.48 -2.70 -14.06
N SER A 488 6.16 -2.55 -13.93
CA SER A 488 5.51 -2.55 -12.62
C SER A 488 5.63 -3.91 -11.93
N SER A 489 5.50 -3.97 -10.60
CA SER A 489 5.70 -5.21 -9.84
C SER A 489 4.58 -5.49 -8.84
N LEU A 490 4.13 -6.73 -8.78
CA LEU A 490 3.37 -7.30 -7.67
C LEU A 490 4.29 -8.23 -6.87
N VAL A 491 4.79 -7.74 -5.74
CA VAL A 491 5.67 -8.50 -4.84
C VAL A 491 4.84 -9.00 -3.68
N GLN A 492 4.75 -10.32 -3.51
CA GLN A 492 4.04 -10.93 -2.40
C GLN A 492 5.01 -11.59 -1.39
N VAL A 493 4.63 -11.62 -0.11
CA VAL A 493 5.46 -12.23 0.94
C VAL A 493 4.93 -13.59 1.33
N ASN A 494 3.67 -13.70 1.73
CA ASN A 494 3.10 -14.99 2.16
C ASN A 494 2.77 -15.90 0.98
N ASN A 495 2.94 -17.22 1.20
CA ASN A 495 2.58 -18.27 0.26
C ASN A 495 1.06 -18.52 0.31
N VAL A 496 0.27 -17.61 -0.25
CA VAL A 496 -1.19 -17.69 -0.29
C VAL A 496 -1.72 -17.77 -1.72
N ILE A 497 -2.86 -18.43 -1.87
CA ILE A 497 -3.50 -18.62 -3.17
C ILE A 497 -4.22 -17.33 -3.57
N ASN A 498 -3.82 -16.74 -4.69
CA ASN A 498 -4.54 -15.61 -5.28
C ASN A 498 -5.84 -16.06 -5.97
N SER A 499 -6.81 -15.15 -6.11
CA SER A 499 -8.06 -15.40 -6.83
C SER A 499 -8.40 -14.27 -7.78
N GLY A 500 -8.89 -14.60 -8.97
CA GLY A 500 -9.20 -13.64 -10.03
C GLY A 500 -7.96 -13.17 -10.79
N ASN A 501 -8.17 -12.59 -11.96
CA ASN A 501 -7.09 -12.28 -12.89
C ASN A 501 -6.46 -10.91 -12.62
N ILE A 502 -5.19 -10.77 -12.97
CA ILE A 502 -4.55 -9.49 -13.31
C ILE A 502 -4.35 -9.42 -14.83
N ILE A 503 -4.18 -8.20 -15.34
CA ILE A 503 -3.65 -7.91 -16.68
C ILE A 503 -2.22 -7.40 -16.47
N TYR A 504 -1.23 -8.18 -16.87
CA TYR A 504 0.18 -7.86 -16.67
C TYR A 504 0.88 -7.70 -18.02
N LYS A 505 1.34 -6.49 -18.33
CA LYS A 505 1.94 -6.17 -19.63
C LYS A 505 3.46 -6.25 -19.55
N ARG A 506 4.07 -6.87 -20.56
CA ARG A 506 5.53 -6.84 -20.78
C ARG A 506 5.80 -6.36 -22.20
N ILE A 507 6.78 -5.48 -22.33
CA ILE A 507 7.22 -4.95 -23.62
C ILE A 507 8.65 -5.43 -23.87
N ALA A 508 8.86 -6.12 -24.98
CA ALA A 508 10.19 -6.48 -25.47
C ALA A 508 10.51 -5.67 -26.73
N GLN A 509 11.71 -5.11 -26.83
CA GLN A 509 12.20 -4.53 -28.09
C GLN A 509 12.73 -5.65 -28.98
N ALA A 510 12.14 -5.83 -30.17
CA ALA A 510 12.47 -6.93 -31.06
C ALA A 510 12.33 -6.57 -32.54
N ARG A 511 13.21 -7.12 -33.38
CA ARG A 511 13.12 -7.13 -34.85
C ARG A 511 12.34 -8.35 -35.31
N ASN A 512 12.00 -8.39 -36.60
CA ASN A 512 11.18 -9.44 -37.21
C ASN A 512 11.68 -10.86 -36.94
N LEU A 513 13.00 -11.09 -36.99
CA LEU A 513 13.54 -12.44 -36.82
C LEU A 513 13.83 -12.78 -35.37
N ASP A 514 13.94 -11.80 -34.48
CA ASP A 514 14.36 -12.00 -33.10
C ASP A 514 13.42 -12.97 -32.36
N TYR A 515 14.00 -13.90 -31.62
CA TYR A 515 13.29 -14.69 -30.62
C TYR A 515 13.39 -14.00 -29.27
N VAL A 516 12.25 -13.83 -28.61
CA VAL A 516 12.18 -13.34 -27.23
C VAL A 516 11.91 -14.54 -26.31
N TYR A 517 12.60 -14.60 -25.16
CA TYR A 517 12.42 -15.72 -24.22
C TYR A 517 11.43 -15.29 -23.14
N TRP A 518 10.37 -16.06 -23.02
CA TRP A 518 9.22 -15.79 -22.17
C TRP A 518 9.08 -16.88 -21.10
N SER A 519 8.61 -16.48 -19.94
CA SER A 519 7.90 -17.31 -18.98
C SER A 519 6.58 -16.62 -18.64
N SER A 520 5.78 -17.22 -17.76
CA SER A 520 4.47 -16.67 -17.42
C SER A 520 4.40 -16.20 -15.97
N PRO A 521 4.10 -14.91 -15.72
CA PRO A 521 3.84 -14.39 -14.38
C PRO A 521 2.44 -14.75 -13.84
N VAL A 522 1.59 -15.37 -14.67
CA VAL A 522 0.21 -15.74 -14.33
C VAL A 522 -0.05 -17.21 -14.63
N ALA A 523 -1.01 -17.81 -13.95
CA ALA A 523 -1.43 -19.18 -14.18
C ALA A 523 -2.23 -19.31 -15.49
N ALA A 524 -2.12 -20.48 -16.12
CA ALA A 524 -2.91 -20.89 -17.29
C ALA A 524 -2.84 -19.95 -18.51
N PHE A 525 -1.76 -19.17 -18.67
CA PHE A 525 -1.57 -18.38 -19.88
C PHE A 525 -1.29 -19.29 -21.08
N ASN A 526 -2.10 -19.18 -22.13
CA ASN A 526 -1.94 -20.00 -23.33
C ASN A 526 -0.73 -19.51 -24.15
N VAL A 527 0.21 -20.40 -24.47
CA VAL A 527 1.41 -20.05 -25.26
C VAL A 527 1.04 -19.48 -26.65
N ASN A 528 -0.15 -19.79 -27.15
CA ASN A 528 -0.63 -19.26 -28.43
C ASN A 528 -0.89 -17.74 -28.42
N ASN A 529 -0.94 -17.13 -27.23
CA ASN A 529 -1.07 -15.69 -27.05
C ASN A 529 0.30 -14.98 -27.02
N LEU A 530 1.42 -15.71 -27.06
CA LEU A 530 2.71 -15.11 -27.38
C LEU A 530 2.76 -14.67 -28.85
N PRO A 531 3.58 -13.67 -29.21
CA PRO A 531 3.70 -13.20 -30.58
C PRO A 531 3.98 -14.33 -31.59
N ASN A 532 3.19 -14.36 -32.69
CA ASN A 532 3.37 -15.22 -33.87
C ASN A 532 3.36 -16.76 -33.61
N ASN A 533 3.43 -17.57 -34.67
CA ASN A 533 3.27 -19.03 -34.64
C ASN A 533 4.56 -19.81 -34.35
N ASN A 534 5.73 -19.19 -34.49
CA ASN A 534 7.03 -19.83 -34.27
C ASN A 534 7.41 -19.82 -32.78
N ARG A 535 6.86 -20.78 -32.04
CA ARG A 535 7.00 -20.87 -30.58
C ARG A 535 7.55 -22.23 -30.17
N TYR A 536 8.55 -22.23 -29.28
CA TYR A 536 9.28 -23.44 -28.93
C TYR A 536 9.57 -23.52 -27.43
N ILE A 537 9.76 -24.75 -26.96
CA ILE A 537 10.39 -25.07 -25.68
C ILE A 537 11.70 -25.80 -25.95
N TRP A 538 12.64 -25.68 -25.02
CA TRP A 538 13.83 -26.50 -25.03
C TRP A 538 13.53 -27.89 -24.47
N ASN A 539 13.93 -28.94 -25.18
CA ASN A 539 13.87 -30.30 -24.68
C ASN A 539 15.28 -30.88 -24.63
N THR A 540 15.74 -31.17 -23.43
CA THR A 540 17.11 -31.55 -23.10
C THR A 540 17.47 -32.97 -23.54
N THR A 541 16.53 -33.90 -23.55
CA THR A 541 16.83 -35.34 -23.70
C THR A 541 16.68 -35.88 -25.12
N ILE A 542 16.20 -35.07 -26.06
CA ILE A 542 16.02 -35.51 -27.46
C ILE A 542 17.32 -35.41 -28.24
N ALA A 543 17.61 -36.43 -29.04
CA ALA A 543 18.76 -36.41 -29.94
C ALA A 543 18.67 -35.25 -30.94
N ASN A 544 19.80 -34.61 -31.21
CA ASN A 544 19.92 -33.52 -32.18
C ASN A 544 20.81 -33.93 -33.36
N THR A 545 20.76 -33.14 -34.44
CA THR A 545 21.47 -33.47 -35.69
C THR A 545 22.98 -33.33 -35.58
N ASN A 546 23.49 -32.72 -34.50
CA ASN A 546 24.92 -32.64 -34.23
C ASN A 546 25.51 -33.91 -33.57
N GLY A 547 24.68 -34.94 -33.32
CA GLY A 547 25.14 -36.18 -32.68
C GLY A 547 25.18 -36.11 -31.14
N GLY A 548 24.53 -35.11 -30.54
CA GLY A 548 24.30 -34.99 -29.10
C GLY A 548 22.81 -35.01 -28.74
N GLN A 549 22.47 -34.52 -27.54
CA GLN A 549 21.09 -34.34 -27.07
C GLN A 549 20.79 -32.85 -26.81
N GLY A 550 19.51 -32.49 -26.80
CA GLY A 550 19.03 -31.11 -26.62
C GLY A 550 18.59 -30.49 -27.94
N ASN A 551 17.30 -30.18 -28.10
CA ASN A 551 16.77 -29.50 -29.28
C ASN A 551 15.46 -28.73 -28.99
N TRP A 552 15.12 -27.80 -29.87
CA TRP A 552 13.85 -27.05 -29.81
C TRP A 552 12.68 -27.91 -30.28
N VAL A 553 11.59 -27.87 -29.52
CA VAL A 553 10.32 -28.54 -29.84
C VAL A 553 9.20 -27.51 -29.85
N SER A 554 8.27 -27.61 -30.81
CA SER A 554 7.13 -26.71 -30.89
C SER A 554 6.34 -26.67 -29.58
N ALA A 555 6.04 -25.47 -29.10
CA ALA A 555 5.28 -25.27 -27.87
C ALA A 555 3.77 -25.25 -28.15
N SER A 556 2.99 -25.84 -27.25
CA SER A 556 1.52 -25.82 -27.30
C SER A 556 0.92 -25.82 -25.89
N GLY A 557 -0.36 -25.46 -25.78
CA GLY A 557 -1.09 -25.45 -24.51
C GLY A 557 -0.75 -24.29 -23.58
N ASN A 558 -1.01 -24.49 -22.29
CA ASN A 558 -0.73 -23.48 -21.27
C ASN A 558 0.75 -23.48 -20.90
N MET A 559 1.31 -22.28 -20.71
CA MET A 559 2.65 -22.11 -20.17
C MET A 559 2.70 -22.60 -18.73
N LEU A 560 3.68 -23.45 -18.42
CA LEU A 560 3.94 -23.94 -17.07
C LEU A 560 4.73 -22.90 -16.29
N ALA A 561 4.37 -22.67 -15.03
CA ALA A 561 5.09 -21.74 -14.17
C ALA A 561 6.56 -22.16 -14.02
N GLY A 562 7.46 -21.20 -14.21
CA GLY A 562 8.91 -21.36 -14.08
C GLY A 562 9.59 -22.01 -15.29
N LYS A 563 8.81 -22.54 -16.24
CA LYS A 563 9.32 -23.03 -17.52
C LYS A 563 9.50 -21.87 -18.50
N GLY A 564 10.55 -21.92 -19.31
CA GLY A 564 10.79 -20.93 -20.34
C GLY A 564 10.35 -21.42 -21.73
N TYR A 565 9.99 -20.46 -22.56
CA TYR A 565 9.45 -20.59 -23.90
C TYR A 565 10.11 -19.54 -24.78
N ILE A 566 10.26 -19.79 -26.07
CA ILE A 566 10.72 -18.77 -27.02
C ILE A 566 9.63 -18.50 -28.03
N ALA A 567 9.47 -17.24 -28.44
CA ALA A 567 8.55 -16.84 -29.49
C ALA A 567 9.25 -15.87 -30.43
N ARG A 568 9.13 -16.11 -31.75
CA ARG A 568 9.65 -15.18 -32.75
C ARG A 568 8.75 -13.94 -32.81
N ALA A 569 9.34 -12.75 -32.78
CA ALA A 569 8.56 -11.52 -32.84
C ALA A 569 7.74 -11.40 -34.13
N SER A 570 8.35 -11.76 -35.28
CA SER A 570 7.71 -11.82 -36.61
C SER A 570 6.84 -10.60 -36.91
N ASN A 571 7.34 -9.43 -36.52
CA ASN A 571 6.63 -8.15 -36.55
C ASN A 571 6.87 -7.35 -37.84
N GLY A 572 7.58 -7.91 -38.82
CA GLY A 572 7.90 -7.28 -40.10
C GLY A 572 8.99 -6.19 -40.03
N SER A 573 9.47 -5.82 -38.85
CA SER A 573 10.43 -4.72 -38.70
C SER A 573 11.89 -5.16 -38.84
N SER A 574 12.70 -4.39 -39.56
CA SER A 574 14.16 -4.57 -39.62
C SER A 574 14.89 -3.94 -38.44
N THR A 575 14.25 -2.99 -37.74
CA THR A 575 14.76 -2.34 -36.53
C THR A 575 13.98 -2.80 -35.29
N PRO A 576 14.58 -2.79 -34.09
CA PRO A 576 13.86 -3.15 -32.87
C PRO A 576 12.64 -2.24 -32.67
N ILE A 577 11.47 -2.85 -32.46
CA ILE A 577 10.23 -2.15 -32.09
C ILE A 577 9.58 -2.83 -30.88
N ALA A 578 8.78 -2.04 -30.15
CA ALA A 578 8.03 -2.51 -28.99
C ALA A 578 7.06 -3.64 -29.38
N THR A 579 7.26 -4.82 -28.80
CA THR A 579 6.40 -5.99 -28.94
C THR A 579 5.77 -6.28 -27.58
N THR A 580 4.50 -5.91 -27.43
CA THR A 580 3.77 -6.04 -26.16
C THR A 580 3.11 -7.40 -26.04
N THR A 581 3.39 -8.10 -24.94
CA THR A 581 2.67 -9.30 -24.53
C THR A 581 1.80 -8.97 -23.31
N VAL A 582 0.52 -9.33 -23.37
CA VAL A 582 -0.45 -9.08 -22.30
C VAL A 582 -0.80 -10.40 -21.62
N PHE A 583 -0.26 -10.62 -20.42
CA PHE A 583 -0.56 -11.79 -19.61
C PHE A 583 -1.85 -11.54 -18.81
N ASN A 584 -2.91 -12.28 -19.13
CA ASN A 584 -4.18 -12.22 -18.41
C ASN A 584 -4.44 -13.56 -17.71
N GLY A 585 -4.43 -13.56 -16.38
CA GLY A 585 -4.61 -14.76 -15.56
C GLY A 585 -4.40 -14.48 -14.08
N VAL A 586 -4.57 -15.51 -13.24
CA VAL A 586 -4.32 -15.41 -11.80
C VAL A 586 -2.81 -15.25 -11.55
N PRO A 587 -2.34 -14.22 -10.83
CA PRO A 587 -0.91 -14.03 -10.60
C PRO A 587 -0.30 -15.19 -9.80
N ASN A 588 0.83 -15.71 -10.31
CA ASN A 588 1.56 -16.77 -9.62
C ASN A 588 2.15 -16.24 -8.30
N ASN A 589 2.00 -17.02 -7.24
CA ASN A 589 2.53 -16.72 -5.92
C ASN A 589 2.87 -18.01 -5.17
N GLY A 590 3.79 -17.92 -4.22
CA GLY A 590 4.23 -19.05 -3.42
C GLY A 590 5.26 -19.91 -4.14
N VAL A 591 5.49 -21.11 -3.62
CA VAL A 591 6.51 -22.02 -4.13
C VAL A 591 6.09 -22.59 -5.50
N VAL A 592 6.96 -22.43 -6.50
CA VAL A 592 6.84 -23.06 -7.82
C VAL A 592 7.98 -24.06 -7.99
N SER A 593 7.62 -25.31 -8.30
CA SER A 593 8.56 -26.38 -8.59
C SER A 593 8.59 -26.62 -10.10
N THR A 594 9.73 -26.40 -10.74
CA THR A 594 9.90 -26.52 -12.19
C THR A 594 10.86 -27.66 -12.51
N PRO A 595 10.41 -28.69 -13.24
CA PRO A 595 11.28 -29.78 -13.67
C PRO A 595 12.46 -29.31 -14.53
N ILE A 596 13.64 -29.82 -14.22
CA ILE A 596 14.84 -29.77 -15.06
C ILE A 596 15.32 -31.19 -15.37
N LEU A 597 15.95 -31.33 -16.53
CA LEU A 597 16.41 -32.61 -17.05
C LEU A 597 17.88 -32.53 -17.44
N ARG A 598 18.52 -33.68 -17.54
CA ARG A 598 19.77 -33.82 -18.28
C ARG A 598 19.75 -35.07 -19.15
N GLY A 599 20.57 -35.07 -20.18
CA GLY A 599 20.86 -36.24 -20.98
C GLY A 599 21.74 -37.24 -20.24
N SER A 600 22.16 -38.28 -20.96
CA SER A 600 22.89 -39.42 -20.40
C SER A 600 24.40 -39.34 -20.58
N TYR A 601 24.92 -38.31 -21.26
CA TYR A 601 26.30 -38.28 -21.68
C TYR A 601 27.23 -37.74 -20.57
N GLN A 602 28.19 -38.56 -20.14
CA GLN A 602 29.19 -38.23 -19.10
C GLN A 602 30.62 -38.58 -19.56
N GLY A 603 30.81 -38.78 -20.86
CA GLY A 603 32.07 -39.26 -21.44
C GLY A 603 33.09 -38.16 -21.70
N LEU A 604 34.20 -38.56 -22.35
CA LEU A 604 35.24 -37.65 -22.85
C LEU A 604 34.77 -36.86 -24.06
N ASP A 605 34.98 -35.54 -24.03
CA ASP A 605 34.69 -34.60 -25.12
C ASP A 605 34.93 -35.18 -26.53
N TYR A 606 33.96 -35.01 -27.42
CA TYR A 606 34.03 -35.49 -28.80
C TYR A 606 33.52 -34.46 -29.80
N PRO A 607 34.04 -34.44 -31.05
CA PRO A 607 33.53 -33.53 -32.06
C PRO A 607 32.15 -33.96 -32.54
N GLY A 608 31.18 -33.05 -32.50
CA GLY A 608 29.87 -33.26 -33.11
C GLY A 608 29.95 -33.26 -34.65
N THR A 609 28.89 -33.71 -35.31
CA THR A 609 28.77 -33.79 -36.78
C THR A 609 29.07 -32.46 -37.48
N ASN A 610 28.86 -31.33 -36.80
CA ASN A 610 29.03 -29.99 -37.34
C ASN A 610 30.34 -29.30 -36.92
N GLY A 611 31.23 -30.04 -36.23
CA GLY A 611 32.54 -29.58 -35.76
C GLY A 611 32.55 -28.94 -34.37
N ILE A 612 31.40 -28.71 -33.75
CA ILE A 612 31.32 -28.21 -32.36
C ILE A 612 31.55 -29.35 -31.39
N THR A 613 32.47 -29.17 -30.44
CA THR A 613 32.76 -30.15 -29.39
C THR A 613 31.55 -30.35 -28.48
N ILE A 614 31.13 -31.60 -28.33
CA ILE A 614 30.12 -32.03 -27.39
C ILE A 614 30.83 -32.46 -26.10
N THR A 615 30.38 -31.90 -25.00
CA THR A 615 30.93 -32.11 -23.65
C THR A 615 29.86 -32.72 -22.74
N ARG A 616 30.23 -33.18 -21.55
CA ARG A 616 29.29 -33.61 -20.50
C ARG A 616 28.31 -32.53 -20.00
N PHE A 617 28.49 -31.28 -20.42
CA PHE A 617 27.58 -30.17 -20.12
C PHE A 617 26.57 -29.89 -21.25
N SER A 618 26.80 -30.45 -22.44
CA SER A 618 26.07 -30.07 -23.66
C SER A 618 24.61 -30.55 -23.64
N ASP A 619 24.33 -31.65 -22.94
CA ASP A 619 23.00 -32.26 -22.79
C ASP A 619 22.33 -31.93 -21.45
N ASN A 620 22.78 -30.90 -20.74
CA ASN A 620 22.25 -30.53 -19.41
C ASN A 620 21.49 -29.19 -19.42
N TRP A 621 21.38 -28.53 -20.57
CA TRP A 621 20.72 -27.22 -20.69
C TRP A 621 19.21 -27.32 -20.47
N ASN A 622 18.65 -26.38 -19.73
CA ASN A 622 17.23 -26.23 -19.49
C ASN A 622 16.80 -24.77 -19.67
N LEU A 623 15.72 -24.55 -20.43
CA LEU A 623 15.11 -23.23 -20.57
C LEU A 623 14.02 -23.06 -19.50
N VAL A 624 14.28 -22.13 -18.59
CA VAL A 624 13.44 -21.80 -17.44
C VAL A 624 13.10 -20.31 -17.50
N GLY A 625 12.36 -19.79 -16.53
CA GLY A 625 12.12 -18.36 -16.46
C GLY A 625 11.41 -17.92 -15.21
N ASN A 626 11.41 -16.61 -14.96
CA ASN A 626 10.82 -16.05 -13.76
C ASN A 626 9.28 -16.20 -13.79
N PRO A 627 8.68 -16.98 -12.85
CA PRO A 627 7.25 -17.24 -12.82
C PRO A 627 6.42 -16.14 -12.17
N TYR A 628 7.04 -15.11 -11.59
CA TYR A 628 6.35 -14.13 -10.75
C TYR A 628 6.07 -12.81 -11.48
N PRO A 629 4.99 -12.10 -11.12
CA PRO A 629 4.70 -10.74 -11.60
C PRO A 629 5.61 -9.66 -10.96
N SER A 630 6.88 -9.99 -10.72
CA SER A 630 7.94 -9.10 -10.22
C SER A 630 9.29 -9.69 -10.62
N SER A 631 10.37 -8.93 -10.53
CA SER A 631 11.72 -9.46 -10.74
C SER A 631 12.18 -10.38 -9.59
N ILE A 632 13.19 -11.21 -9.89
CA ILE A 632 13.90 -12.06 -8.92
C ILE A 632 15.41 -11.81 -8.98
N ASN A 633 16.11 -12.01 -7.85
CA ASN A 633 17.57 -11.92 -7.80
C ASN A 633 18.24 -13.24 -8.23
N VAL A 634 19.29 -13.14 -9.06
CA VAL A 634 20.01 -14.30 -9.59
C VAL A 634 20.86 -15.00 -8.53
N GLU A 635 21.60 -14.26 -7.71
CA GLU A 635 22.45 -14.85 -6.67
C GLU A 635 21.59 -15.63 -5.66
N ASP A 636 20.46 -15.07 -5.22
CA ASP A 636 19.49 -15.77 -4.36
C ASP A 636 18.90 -17.02 -5.03
N PHE A 637 18.59 -16.94 -6.33
CA PHE A 637 18.10 -18.07 -7.11
C PHE A 637 19.13 -19.20 -7.21
N LEU A 638 20.40 -18.87 -7.46
CA LEU A 638 21.49 -19.86 -7.56
C LEU A 638 21.85 -20.47 -6.20
N ASN A 639 21.75 -19.69 -5.12
CA ASN A 639 21.91 -20.19 -3.75
C ASN A 639 20.79 -21.16 -3.37
N LEU A 640 19.55 -20.82 -3.72
CA LEU A 640 18.38 -21.68 -3.46
C LEU A 640 18.43 -22.99 -4.26
N ASN A 641 18.96 -22.96 -5.48
CA ASN A 641 18.96 -24.09 -6.40
C ASN A 641 20.36 -24.70 -6.53
N THR A 642 20.68 -25.66 -5.64
CA THR A 642 22.00 -26.30 -5.59
C THR A 642 22.25 -27.35 -6.67
N ASN A 643 21.23 -27.68 -7.47
CA ASN A 643 21.19 -28.74 -8.46
C ASN A 643 21.50 -28.29 -9.90
N ILE A 644 21.92 -27.04 -10.07
CA ILE A 644 22.40 -26.47 -11.34
C ILE A 644 23.83 -25.93 -11.18
N GLU A 645 24.57 -25.82 -12.30
CA GLU A 645 25.78 -25.00 -12.37
C GLU A 645 25.40 -23.57 -11.94
N GLY A 646 26.27 -22.89 -11.20
CA GLY A 646 25.93 -21.63 -10.56
C GLY A 646 26.07 -20.44 -11.49
N ALA A 647 25.49 -20.52 -12.69
CA ALA A 647 25.40 -19.41 -13.62
C ALA A 647 24.10 -19.47 -14.42
N VAL A 648 23.53 -18.30 -14.70
CA VAL A 648 22.41 -18.16 -15.63
C VAL A 648 22.92 -17.61 -16.96
N ARG A 649 22.23 -17.96 -18.05
CA ARG A 649 22.45 -17.41 -19.38
C ARG A 649 21.21 -16.68 -19.87
N ILE A 650 21.30 -15.36 -19.89
CA ILE A 650 20.25 -14.44 -20.35
C ILE A 650 20.47 -14.23 -21.85
N TRP A 651 19.52 -14.67 -22.67
CA TRP A 651 19.55 -14.38 -24.11
C TRP A 651 19.44 -12.86 -24.31
N THR A 652 19.90 -12.26 -25.41
CA THR A 652 19.81 -10.80 -25.62
C THR A 652 19.16 -10.44 -26.93
N HIS A 653 19.07 -11.39 -27.88
CA HIS A 653 18.71 -11.12 -29.28
C HIS A 653 19.40 -9.87 -29.85
N GLY A 654 20.67 -9.68 -29.51
CA GLY A 654 21.50 -8.57 -29.98
C GLY A 654 21.76 -8.63 -31.48
N THR A 655 21.87 -9.81 -32.05
CA THR A 655 22.36 -10.02 -33.40
C THR A 655 21.31 -10.75 -34.23
N LEU A 656 21.07 -10.29 -35.47
CA LEU A 656 20.20 -11.02 -36.38
C LEU A 656 20.87 -12.34 -36.79
N PRO A 657 20.10 -13.38 -37.13
CA PRO A 657 20.70 -14.61 -37.61
C PRO A 657 21.40 -14.36 -38.95
N SER A 658 22.57 -14.98 -39.15
CA SER A 658 23.39 -14.78 -40.35
C SER A 658 23.86 -16.12 -40.92
N THR A 659 24.03 -16.18 -42.25
CA THR A 659 24.64 -17.31 -42.96
C THR A 659 26.15 -17.39 -42.73
N SER A 660 26.77 -16.29 -42.28
CA SER A 660 28.19 -16.25 -41.89
C SER A 660 28.45 -16.84 -40.51
N ILE A 661 27.41 -17.01 -39.69
CA ILE A 661 27.53 -17.66 -38.39
C ILE A 661 27.37 -19.16 -38.61
N THR A 662 28.46 -19.89 -38.45
CA THR A 662 28.48 -21.33 -38.65
C THR A 662 28.09 -22.04 -37.34
N ASN A 663 27.14 -22.98 -37.41
CA ASN A 663 26.85 -24.03 -36.42
C ASN A 663 27.03 -23.65 -34.92
N PRO A 664 26.05 -23.02 -34.27
CA PRO A 664 26.28 -22.41 -32.96
C PRO A 664 26.28 -23.39 -31.78
N PHE A 665 25.57 -24.53 -31.87
CA PHE A 665 25.46 -25.47 -30.75
C PHE A 665 24.91 -26.87 -31.14
N TYR A 666 23.59 -27.04 -31.24
CA TYR A 666 22.89 -28.36 -31.31
C TYR A 666 22.47 -28.78 -32.73
N GLY A 667 22.53 -27.87 -33.70
CA GLY A 667 22.12 -28.17 -35.07
C GLY A 667 22.79 -27.27 -36.10
N SER A 668 22.73 -27.69 -37.35
CA SER A 668 23.24 -26.92 -38.49
C SER A 668 22.06 -26.33 -39.26
N TYR A 669 21.95 -25.00 -39.28
CA TYR A 669 20.93 -24.29 -40.05
C TYR A 669 21.59 -23.36 -41.06
N GLN A 670 20.83 -22.98 -42.11
CA GLN A 670 21.32 -22.08 -43.16
C GLN A 670 21.74 -20.72 -42.61
N ALA A 671 20.99 -20.18 -41.64
CA ALA A 671 21.32 -18.96 -40.93
C ALA A 671 21.20 -19.22 -39.42
N ASN A 672 22.19 -18.78 -38.66
CA ASN A 672 22.30 -19.08 -37.24
C ASN A 672 22.43 -17.80 -36.41
N TYR A 673 21.97 -17.88 -35.17
CA TYR A 673 22.24 -16.87 -34.16
C TYR A 673 23.64 -17.04 -33.57
N THR A 674 24.25 -15.94 -33.13
CA THR A 674 25.56 -15.98 -32.48
C THR A 674 25.42 -16.44 -31.02
N PRO A 675 26.28 -17.34 -30.53
CA PRO A 675 26.35 -17.66 -29.10
C PRO A 675 26.69 -16.45 -28.21
N ASN A 676 27.30 -15.41 -28.79
CA ASN A 676 27.66 -14.17 -28.06
C ASN A 676 26.43 -13.34 -27.66
N ASP A 677 25.24 -13.67 -28.15
CA ASP A 677 23.99 -13.04 -27.71
C ASP A 677 23.52 -13.56 -26.33
N TYR A 678 24.30 -14.39 -25.63
CA TYR A 678 24.03 -14.76 -24.24
C TYR A 678 24.91 -13.97 -23.27
N ILE A 679 24.28 -13.32 -22.30
CA ILE A 679 24.94 -12.80 -21.11
C ILE A 679 25.02 -13.93 -20.08
N THR A 680 26.22 -14.27 -19.67
CA THR A 680 26.46 -15.19 -18.55
C THR A 680 26.65 -14.37 -17.27
N TYR A 681 25.94 -14.76 -16.20
CA TYR A 681 25.98 -14.09 -14.89
C TYR A 681 26.03 -15.10 -13.75
N ASN A 682 26.88 -14.84 -12.75
CA ASN A 682 26.95 -15.56 -11.48
C ASN A 682 27.42 -14.65 -10.32
N GLY A 683 27.80 -15.25 -9.18
CA GLY A 683 28.29 -14.53 -8.00
C GLY A 683 29.57 -13.72 -8.23
N THR A 684 30.36 -14.02 -9.26
CA THR A 684 31.54 -13.21 -9.64
C THR A 684 31.14 -11.97 -10.42
N GLY A 685 30.19 -12.10 -11.35
CA GLY A 685 29.66 -10.96 -12.09
C GLY A 685 29.07 -11.35 -13.44
N THR A 686 28.99 -10.35 -14.34
CA THR A 686 28.51 -10.52 -15.71
C THR A 686 29.66 -10.46 -16.70
N VAL A 687 29.67 -11.34 -17.71
CA VAL A 687 30.70 -11.29 -18.78
C VAL A 687 30.60 -9.98 -19.58
N SER A 688 29.44 -9.34 -19.65
CA SER A 688 29.23 -8.13 -20.47
C SER A 688 29.95 -6.85 -19.98
N GLY A 689 30.63 -6.89 -18.83
CA GLY A 689 31.34 -5.75 -18.24
C GLY A 689 30.63 -5.15 -17.01
N PRO A 690 31.24 -4.17 -16.32
CA PRO A 690 30.71 -3.61 -15.06
C PRO A 690 29.26 -3.09 -15.16
N SER A 691 28.93 -2.35 -16.21
CA SER A 691 27.59 -1.79 -16.47
C SER A 691 26.66 -2.74 -17.25
N GLY A 692 26.92 -4.06 -17.14
CA GLY A 692 26.15 -5.11 -17.81
C GLY A 692 24.83 -5.45 -17.12
N PHE A 693 24.43 -6.73 -17.18
CA PHE A 693 23.21 -7.21 -16.52
C PHE A 693 23.28 -6.96 -15.00
N ASN A 694 22.20 -6.43 -14.42
CA ASN A 694 22.18 -5.94 -13.03
C ASN A 694 21.90 -7.05 -11.99
N GLY A 695 21.74 -8.29 -12.42
CA GLY A 695 21.48 -9.43 -11.53
C GLY A 695 20.00 -9.66 -11.21
N TYR A 696 19.07 -8.91 -11.81
CA TYR A 696 17.63 -9.10 -11.63
C TYR A 696 16.96 -9.64 -12.90
N ILE A 697 16.33 -10.80 -12.79
CA ILE A 697 15.56 -11.40 -13.89
C ILE A 697 14.14 -10.84 -13.82
N ALA A 698 13.76 -10.01 -14.79
CA ALA A 698 12.45 -9.39 -14.85
C ALA A 698 11.29 -10.39 -14.93
N SER A 699 10.10 -9.95 -14.55
CA SER A 699 8.86 -10.73 -14.58
C SER A 699 8.62 -11.36 -15.96
N GLY A 700 8.44 -12.67 -16.00
CA GLY A 700 8.19 -13.41 -17.25
C GLY A 700 9.40 -13.48 -18.19
N GLN A 701 10.60 -13.13 -17.74
CA GLN A 701 11.83 -13.28 -18.53
C GLN A 701 12.32 -14.74 -18.49
N GLY A 702 12.54 -15.34 -19.66
CA GLY A 702 13.17 -16.65 -19.79
C GLY A 702 14.70 -16.57 -19.75
N PHE A 703 15.35 -17.63 -19.25
CA PHE A 703 16.80 -17.79 -19.18
C PHE A 703 17.21 -19.26 -19.18
N LEU A 704 18.45 -19.53 -19.60
CA LEU A 704 19.02 -20.88 -19.59
C LEU A 704 19.79 -21.14 -18.30
N VAL A 705 19.68 -22.37 -17.81
CA VAL A 705 20.52 -22.94 -16.75
C VAL A 705 21.04 -24.30 -17.19
N ASN A 706 22.12 -24.75 -16.57
CA ASN A 706 22.73 -26.05 -16.84
C ASN A 706 22.55 -26.93 -15.59
N MET A 707 21.84 -28.05 -15.72
CA MET A 707 21.69 -29.01 -14.63
C MET A 707 23.05 -29.60 -14.25
N LEU A 708 23.32 -29.78 -12.96
CA LEU A 708 24.58 -30.40 -12.54
C LEU A 708 24.71 -31.78 -13.20
N ASP A 709 25.89 -32.02 -13.76
CA ASP A 709 26.25 -33.32 -14.30
C ASP A 709 26.36 -34.35 -13.16
N GLY A 710 25.88 -35.57 -13.38
CA GLY A 710 25.84 -36.61 -12.34
C GLY A 710 24.82 -37.72 -12.59
N SER A 711 24.58 -38.59 -11.60
CA SER A 711 23.75 -39.78 -11.78
C SER A 711 22.25 -39.50 -11.98
N SER A 712 21.74 -38.37 -11.48
CA SER A 712 20.33 -38.02 -11.64
C SER A 712 20.06 -37.41 -13.02
N SER A 713 19.04 -37.91 -13.74
CA SER A 713 18.60 -37.36 -15.03
C SER A 713 17.44 -36.36 -14.93
N PHE A 714 16.92 -36.16 -13.72
CA PHE A 714 15.77 -35.31 -13.43
C PHE A 714 15.94 -34.65 -12.06
N ASP A 715 15.56 -33.39 -11.94
CA ASP A 715 15.37 -32.72 -10.66
C ASP A 715 14.38 -31.56 -10.80
N ASN A 716 14.15 -30.81 -9.72
CA ASN A 716 13.31 -29.62 -9.73
C ASN A 716 14.08 -28.37 -9.30
N LEU A 717 13.86 -27.30 -10.05
CA LEU A 717 14.15 -25.94 -9.57
C LEU A 717 13.01 -25.44 -8.72
N ILE A 718 13.39 -24.73 -7.66
CA ILE A 718 12.48 -24.05 -6.75
C ILE A 718 12.55 -22.56 -7.02
N PHE A 719 11.39 -21.98 -7.29
CA PHE A 719 11.14 -20.56 -7.11
C PHE A 719 10.27 -20.40 -5.87
N ASN A 720 10.56 -19.40 -5.04
CA ASN A 720 9.72 -19.07 -3.90
C ASN A 720 9.70 -17.55 -3.68
N ASN A 721 8.90 -17.11 -2.70
CA ASN A 721 8.71 -15.70 -2.43
C ASN A 721 9.97 -15.00 -1.88
N SER A 722 10.96 -15.74 -1.34
CA SER A 722 12.20 -15.12 -0.84
C SER A 722 13.11 -14.61 -1.96
N LEU A 723 12.87 -15.01 -3.21
CA LEU A 723 13.58 -14.50 -4.37
C LEU A 723 13.14 -13.11 -4.80
N ARG A 724 12.12 -12.52 -4.17
CA ARG A 724 11.46 -11.27 -4.60
C ARG A 724 11.65 -10.17 -3.58
N ASN A 725 11.83 -8.94 -4.05
CA ASN A 725 11.93 -7.77 -3.19
C ASN A 725 11.30 -6.55 -3.87
N LYS A 726 10.68 -5.67 -3.08
CA LYS A 726 10.09 -4.41 -3.58
C LYS A 726 11.11 -3.42 -4.14
N ASN A 727 12.39 -3.60 -3.85
CA ASN A 727 13.48 -2.75 -4.32
C ASN A 727 14.17 -3.30 -5.58
N TYR A 728 13.77 -4.47 -6.09
CA TYR A 728 14.41 -5.04 -7.27
C TYR A 728 13.91 -4.35 -8.53
N ASP A 729 14.86 -4.04 -9.42
CA ASP A 729 14.57 -3.50 -10.73
C ASP A 729 13.87 -4.57 -11.59
N ASN A 730 12.77 -4.19 -12.24
CA ASN A 730 11.98 -5.05 -13.10
C ASN A 730 11.94 -4.53 -14.56
N SER A 731 12.83 -3.59 -14.88
CA SER A 731 12.96 -2.94 -16.19
C SER A 731 13.87 -3.66 -17.17
N GLN A 732 14.82 -4.48 -16.69
CA GLN A 732 15.71 -5.26 -17.55
C GLN A 732 15.00 -6.49 -18.17
N PHE A 733 14.20 -6.22 -19.21
CA PHE A 733 13.78 -7.19 -20.22
C PHE A 733 14.66 -6.95 -21.44
N TYR A 734 15.66 -7.79 -21.67
CA TYR A 734 16.59 -7.54 -22.77
C TYR A 734 15.84 -7.48 -24.11
N ARG A 735 16.23 -6.68 -25.10
CA ARG A 735 17.44 -5.85 -25.29
C ARG A 735 17.16 -4.36 -25.04
N ASN A 736 17.82 -3.79 -24.02
CA ASN A 736 18.00 -2.34 -23.85
C ASN A 736 19.50 -2.04 -23.61
N SER A 737 19.92 -0.81 -23.94
CA SER A 737 21.30 -0.32 -23.83
C SER A 737 21.63 0.13 -22.40
N SER A 738 22.75 -0.40 -21.86
CA SER A 738 23.57 0.09 -20.72
C SER A 738 22.85 0.77 -19.55
N ILE A 739 22.87 0.14 -18.37
CA ILE A 739 22.49 0.74 -17.08
C ILE A 739 23.72 0.74 -16.16
N ASP A 740 23.98 1.84 -15.47
CA ASP A 740 25.02 1.94 -14.44
C ASP A 740 24.67 1.06 -13.24
N ASN A 741 25.50 0.05 -12.97
CA ASN A 741 25.38 -0.83 -11.81
C ASN A 741 26.29 -0.33 -10.69
N SER A 742 25.72 0.32 -9.68
CA SER A 742 26.40 0.63 -8.42
C SER A 742 26.03 -0.44 -7.38
N PHE A 743 26.66 -1.62 -7.45
CA PHE A 743 26.57 -2.64 -6.40
C PHE A 743 27.79 -2.59 -5.48
N SER A 744 27.53 -2.65 -4.17
CA SER A 744 28.46 -2.39 -3.07
C SER A 744 29.12 -3.62 -2.46
N ASN A 745 29.29 -4.71 -3.22
CA ASN A 745 30.15 -5.81 -2.77
C ASN A 745 31.55 -5.57 -3.32
N GLN A 746 32.55 -5.64 -2.45
CA GLN A 746 33.97 -5.42 -2.73
C GLN A 746 34.50 -6.55 -3.64
N LYS A 747 34.05 -6.58 -4.90
CA LYS A 747 34.52 -7.49 -5.96
C LYS A 747 35.67 -6.79 -6.69
N ASN A 748 36.71 -7.53 -7.04
CA ASN A 748 37.84 -7.00 -7.82
C ASN A 748 37.91 -7.79 -9.12
N ARG A 749 37.64 -7.17 -10.26
CA ARG A 749 37.39 -7.91 -11.50
C ARG A 749 38.21 -7.38 -12.67
N ILE A 750 38.51 -8.29 -13.60
CA ILE A 750 39.21 -8.03 -14.85
C ILE A 750 38.41 -8.69 -15.97
N TRP A 751 37.96 -7.88 -16.92
CA TRP A 751 37.41 -8.38 -18.18
C TRP A 751 38.49 -8.33 -19.23
N LEU A 752 38.81 -9.48 -19.80
CA LEU A 752 39.83 -9.59 -20.84
C LEU A 752 39.17 -9.94 -22.17
N ASP A 753 39.59 -9.24 -23.22
CA ASP A 753 39.14 -9.45 -24.60
C ASP A 753 40.27 -10.05 -25.43
N LEU A 754 39.92 -11.08 -26.20
CA LEU A 754 40.66 -11.50 -27.38
C LEU A 754 40.02 -10.88 -28.61
N ILE A 755 40.81 -10.16 -29.41
CA ILE A 755 40.35 -9.34 -30.53
C ILE A 755 40.99 -9.85 -31.83
N ASP A 756 40.18 -10.12 -32.85
CA ASP A 756 40.67 -10.50 -34.19
C ASP A 756 41.01 -9.28 -35.07
N SER A 757 41.52 -9.54 -36.28
CA SER A 757 41.84 -8.50 -37.26
C SER A 757 40.62 -7.72 -37.80
N ASN A 758 39.39 -8.19 -37.54
CA ASN A 758 38.14 -7.53 -37.93
C ASN A 758 37.51 -6.74 -36.77
N ASN A 759 38.22 -6.62 -35.63
CA ASN A 759 37.74 -6.03 -34.39
C ASN A 759 36.55 -6.77 -33.74
N LEU A 760 36.39 -8.06 -34.02
CA LEU A 760 35.49 -8.91 -33.24
C LEU A 760 36.20 -9.36 -31.96
N ALA A 761 35.52 -9.19 -30.83
CA ALA A 761 36.05 -9.51 -29.51
C ALA A 761 35.31 -10.69 -28.86
N ALA A 762 36.06 -11.58 -28.22
CA ALA A 762 35.56 -12.58 -27.27
C ALA A 762 36.04 -12.24 -25.87
N ARG A 763 35.12 -12.20 -24.90
CA ARG A 763 35.39 -11.75 -23.54
C ARG A 763 35.34 -12.88 -22.52
N THR A 764 36.25 -12.84 -21.56
CA THR A 764 36.20 -13.64 -20.32
C THR A 764 36.32 -12.73 -19.09
N LEU A 765 35.80 -13.19 -17.96
CA LEU A 765 35.83 -12.49 -16.67
C LEU A 765 36.63 -13.29 -15.65
N ILE A 766 37.64 -12.66 -15.07
CA ILE A 766 38.38 -13.16 -13.90
C ILE A 766 38.06 -12.22 -12.74
N GLY A 767 37.56 -12.74 -11.63
CA GLY A 767 37.20 -11.93 -10.47
C GLY A 767 37.68 -12.52 -9.15
N TYR A 768 38.19 -11.66 -8.27
CA TYR A 768 38.60 -11.98 -6.92
C TYR A 768 37.51 -11.57 -5.96
N VAL A 769 36.87 -12.56 -5.33
CA VAL A 769 35.65 -12.41 -4.54
C VAL A 769 35.73 -13.26 -3.26
N THR A 770 35.04 -12.83 -2.21
CA THR A 770 34.91 -13.59 -0.97
C THR A 770 34.30 -14.97 -1.24
N ASP A 771 34.74 -15.97 -0.49
CA ASP A 771 34.27 -17.37 -0.53
C ASP A 771 34.58 -18.16 -1.81
N ALA A 772 35.22 -17.55 -2.82
CA ALA A 772 35.82 -18.29 -3.92
C ALA A 772 37.16 -18.96 -3.51
N THR A 773 37.60 -19.92 -4.29
CA THR A 773 38.82 -20.71 -4.14
C THR A 773 39.64 -20.69 -5.43
N TYR A 774 40.74 -21.45 -5.49
CA TYR A 774 41.49 -21.68 -6.74
C TYR A 774 40.96 -22.88 -7.54
N SER A 775 40.11 -23.70 -6.93
CA SER A 775 39.44 -24.84 -7.56
C SER A 775 38.12 -24.39 -8.17
N LYS A 776 37.44 -25.29 -8.89
CA LYS A 776 36.13 -24.98 -9.48
C LYS A 776 35.08 -24.73 -8.37
N ASP A 777 34.53 -23.53 -8.35
CA ASP A 777 33.48 -23.06 -7.45
C ASP A 777 32.18 -22.85 -8.19
N ARG A 778 31.17 -23.65 -7.85
CA ARG A 778 29.85 -23.65 -8.51
C ARG A 778 29.26 -22.25 -8.69
N LEU A 779 29.28 -21.41 -7.64
CA LEU A 779 28.63 -20.09 -7.63
C LEU A 779 29.46 -18.96 -8.27
N PHE A 780 30.75 -19.18 -8.47
CA PHE A 780 31.70 -18.15 -8.87
C PHE A 780 32.35 -18.44 -10.24
N ASP A 781 32.27 -19.68 -10.71
CA ASP A 781 32.71 -20.08 -12.04
C ASP A 781 31.53 -20.35 -12.98
N ALA A 782 31.76 -20.17 -14.27
CA ALA A 782 30.78 -20.49 -15.30
C ALA A 782 31.47 -21.17 -16.48
N VAL A 783 31.12 -22.44 -16.71
CA VAL A 783 31.64 -23.22 -17.84
C VAL A 783 31.20 -22.63 -19.18
N THR A 784 32.03 -22.79 -20.21
CA THR A 784 31.70 -22.43 -21.59
C THR A 784 32.10 -23.51 -22.58
N SER A 785 31.29 -23.67 -23.63
CA SER A 785 31.60 -24.54 -24.74
C SER A 785 32.36 -23.74 -25.80
N VAL A 786 33.49 -24.26 -26.26
CA VAL A 786 34.25 -23.67 -27.36
C VAL A 786 33.58 -24.05 -28.67
N SER A 787 33.15 -23.04 -29.42
CA SER A 787 32.65 -23.23 -30.78
C SER A 787 33.67 -22.77 -31.82
N ASN A 788 33.33 -22.87 -33.10
CA ASN A 788 34.21 -22.50 -34.20
C ASN A 788 34.30 -20.98 -34.47
N VAL A 789 33.77 -20.15 -33.58
CA VAL A 789 33.99 -18.69 -33.58
C VAL A 789 35.05 -18.31 -32.53
N ILE A 790 35.53 -17.07 -32.59
CA ILE A 790 36.52 -16.56 -31.62
C ILE A 790 36.01 -16.77 -30.18
N HIS A 791 36.83 -17.41 -29.35
CA HIS A 791 36.53 -17.66 -27.93
C HIS A 791 37.74 -17.34 -27.07
N PHE A 792 37.48 -16.84 -25.86
CA PHE A 792 38.48 -16.60 -24.85
C PHE A 792 37.95 -17.03 -23.49
N TYR A 793 38.78 -17.71 -22.71
CA TYR A 793 38.37 -18.36 -21.47
C TYR A 793 39.58 -18.61 -20.58
N SER A 794 39.32 -18.76 -19.29
CA SER A 794 40.29 -19.35 -18.37
C SER A 794 40.09 -20.85 -18.23
N ILE A 795 41.08 -21.53 -17.66
CA ILE A 795 41.09 -22.99 -17.55
C ILE A 795 41.25 -23.39 -16.09
N ILE A 796 40.34 -24.25 -15.61
CA ILE A 796 40.42 -24.92 -14.31
C ILE A 796 40.41 -26.43 -14.60
N ASP A 797 41.49 -27.11 -14.25
CA ASP A 797 41.73 -28.50 -14.63
C ASP A 797 41.59 -28.69 -16.16
N GLU A 798 40.53 -29.38 -16.62
CA GLU A 798 40.18 -29.56 -18.03
C GLU A 798 38.97 -28.72 -18.48
N ASP A 799 38.24 -28.12 -17.54
CA ASP A 799 37.04 -27.33 -17.79
C ASP A 799 37.42 -25.89 -18.22
N LYS A 800 36.69 -25.37 -19.20
CA LYS A 800 36.89 -24.04 -19.76
C LYS A 800 35.86 -23.07 -19.19
N MET A 801 36.32 -21.95 -18.65
CA MET A 801 35.49 -21.00 -17.90
C MET A 801 35.35 -19.67 -18.64
N THR A 802 34.12 -19.22 -18.87
CA THR A 802 33.85 -17.85 -19.34
C THR A 802 33.89 -16.85 -18.20
N ILE A 803 33.53 -17.28 -16.98
CA ILE A 803 33.72 -16.55 -15.73
C ILE A 803 34.52 -17.44 -14.80
N GLN A 804 35.57 -16.90 -14.18
CA GLN A 804 36.28 -17.57 -13.09
C GLN A 804 36.38 -16.67 -11.86
N GLY A 805 35.97 -17.23 -10.72
CA GLY A 805 36.21 -16.69 -9.39
C GLY A 805 37.58 -17.10 -8.84
N ARG A 806 38.17 -16.23 -8.03
CA ARG A 806 39.41 -16.46 -7.28
C ARG A 806 39.23 -15.92 -5.86
N THR A 807 39.95 -16.53 -4.93
CA THR A 807 39.82 -16.21 -3.49
C THR A 807 40.36 -14.83 -3.13
N ILE A 808 39.87 -14.26 -2.03
CA ILE A 808 40.51 -13.16 -1.31
C ILE A 808 40.93 -13.64 0.10
N PRO A 809 42.01 -13.11 0.71
CA PRO A 809 42.83 -11.97 0.28
C PRO A 809 43.60 -12.23 -1.02
N PHE A 810 43.75 -11.19 -1.84
CA PHE A 810 44.44 -11.25 -3.13
C PHE A 810 45.92 -11.65 -2.95
N ASP A 811 46.39 -12.59 -3.78
CA ASP A 811 47.80 -13.00 -3.88
C ASP A 811 48.39 -12.48 -5.19
N SER A 812 49.40 -11.61 -5.08
CA SER A 812 50.11 -11.06 -6.25
C SER A 812 50.94 -12.11 -7.02
N ASN A 813 51.09 -13.32 -6.47
CA ASN A 813 51.73 -14.45 -7.15
C ASN A 813 50.73 -15.38 -7.86
N ASP A 814 49.44 -15.05 -7.86
CA ASP A 814 48.46 -15.89 -8.53
C ASP A 814 48.69 -15.95 -10.05
N ILE A 815 48.39 -17.12 -10.60
CA ILE A 815 48.55 -17.49 -12.01
C ILE A 815 47.21 -18.04 -12.51
N VAL A 816 46.69 -17.43 -13.57
CA VAL A 816 45.47 -17.89 -14.27
C VAL A 816 45.85 -18.40 -15.65
N ASN A 817 45.63 -19.69 -15.91
CA ASN A 817 45.81 -20.24 -17.25
C ASN A 817 44.70 -19.75 -18.18
N LEU A 818 45.08 -19.26 -19.35
CA LEU A 818 44.17 -18.73 -20.36
C LEU A 818 44.26 -19.55 -21.65
N GLY A 819 43.09 -19.86 -22.21
CA GLY A 819 42.94 -20.54 -23.49
C GLY A 819 42.10 -19.73 -24.46
N TYR A 820 42.27 -20.00 -25.74
CA TYR A 820 41.48 -19.35 -26.79
C TYR A 820 41.22 -20.26 -27.98
N TYR A 821 40.21 -19.89 -28.76
CA TYR A 821 39.98 -20.45 -30.09
C TYR A 821 40.09 -19.36 -31.15
N ALA A 822 40.93 -19.61 -32.17
CA ALA A 822 41.12 -18.76 -33.33
C ALA A 822 40.45 -19.39 -34.57
N PRO A 823 39.42 -18.78 -35.17
CA PRO A 823 38.75 -19.32 -36.36
C PRO A 823 39.65 -19.43 -37.60
N SER A 824 40.64 -18.55 -37.69
CA SER A 824 41.60 -18.49 -38.79
C SER A 824 42.99 -18.13 -38.26
N SER A 825 44.03 -18.59 -38.97
CA SER A 825 45.40 -18.17 -38.69
C SER A 825 45.56 -16.68 -39.01
N GLY A 826 46.26 -15.95 -38.15
CA GLY A 826 46.47 -14.51 -38.32
C GLY A 826 46.89 -13.79 -37.05
N ASN A 827 46.79 -12.46 -37.10
CA ASN A 827 47.09 -11.57 -35.98
C ASN A 827 45.87 -11.40 -35.08
N TYR A 828 46.08 -11.56 -33.78
CA TYR A 828 45.10 -11.33 -32.72
C TYR A 828 45.73 -10.45 -31.64
N SER A 829 44.90 -9.82 -30.83
CA SER A 829 45.36 -9.06 -29.65
C SER A 829 44.60 -9.46 -28.40
N ILE A 830 45.30 -9.55 -27.26
CA ILE A 830 44.69 -9.67 -25.93
C ILE A 830 44.79 -8.31 -25.22
N GLY A 831 43.70 -7.87 -24.60
CA GLY A 831 43.63 -6.60 -23.89
C GLY A 831 42.66 -6.61 -22.72
N ILE A 832 42.80 -5.61 -21.85
CA ILE A 832 41.85 -5.33 -20.78
C ILE A 832 40.69 -4.52 -21.36
N ALA A 833 39.48 -5.07 -21.24
CA ALA A 833 38.25 -4.38 -21.62
C ALA A 833 37.77 -3.43 -20.51
N ALA A 834 37.85 -3.89 -19.26
CA ALA A 834 37.46 -3.16 -18.08
C ALA A 834 38.11 -3.78 -16.84
N VAL A 835 38.22 -2.99 -15.78
CA VAL A 835 38.63 -3.41 -14.44
C VAL A 835 37.78 -2.69 -13.40
N ASP A 836 37.70 -3.26 -12.19
CA ASP A 836 37.18 -2.57 -11.01
C ASP A 836 37.84 -3.09 -9.71
N GLY A 837 37.54 -2.42 -8.59
CA GLY A 837 38.09 -2.73 -7.28
C GLY A 837 39.61 -2.53 -7.25
N LEU A 838 40.34 -3.46 -6.64
CA LEU A 838 41.81 -3.47 -6.54
C LEU A 838 42.52 -3.22 -7.88
N PHE A 839 41.93 -3.68 -8.99
CA PHE A 839 42.53 -3.54 -10.31
C PHE A 839 42.36 -2.14 -10.90
N ASP A 840 41.58 -1.26 -10.29
CA ASP A 840 41.54 0.15 -10.65
C ASP A 840 42.69 0.95 -9.97
N ASP A 841 43.15 0.50 -8.79
CA ASP A 841 44.14 1.17 -7.93
C ASP A 841 45.62 0.86 -8.28
N ASN A 842 45.95 0.81 -9.57
CA ASN A 842 47.32 0.56 -10.09
C ASN A 842 47.93 -0.83 -9.82
N GLN A 843 47.16 -1.85 -9.44
CA GLN A 843 47.66 -3.23 -9.46
C GLN A 843 48.13 -3.61 -10.88
N GLU A 844 49.38 -4.07 -11.01
CA GLU A 844 49.94 -4.51 -12.30
C GLU A 844 49.26 -5.79 -12.78
N ILE A 845 49.04 -5.87 -14.11
CA ILE A 845 48.36 -6.99 -14.77
C ILE A 845 49.18 -7.39 -15.99
N TYR A 846 49.84 -8.54 -15.91
CA TYR A 846 50.72 -9.04 -16.96
C TYR A 846 50.12 -10.25 -17.68
N LEU A 847 50.42 -10.35 -18.98
CA LEU A 847 50.22 -11.55 -19.77
C LEU A 847 51.57 -12.18 -20.08
N GLU A 848 51.75 -13.44 -19.71
CA GLU A 848 52.90 -14.24 -20.11
C GLU A 848 52.55 -15.08 -21.34
N ASP A 849 53.29 -14.89 -22.43
CA ASP A 849 53.28 -15.78 -23.60
C ASP A 849 54.35 -16.86 -23.44
N LYS A 850 53.95 -18.06 -23.02
CA LYS A 850 54.82 -19.21 -22.83
C LYS A 850 55.49 -19.69 -24.12
N LEU A 851 54.95 -19.34 -25.30
CA LEU A 851 55.55 -19.70 -26.58
C LEU A 851 56.78 -18.83 -26.88
N THR A 852 56.73 -17.55 -26.55
CA THR A 852 57.79 -16.57 -26.87
C THR A 852 58.65 -16.20 -25.66
N GLY A 853 58.20 -16.53 -24.44
CA GLY A 853 58.83 -16.13 -23.18
C GLY A 853 58.61 -14.66 -22.81
N ILE A 854 57.71 -13.95 -23.50
CA ILE A 854 57.45 -12.53 -23.28
C ILE A 854 56.45 -12.36 -22.13
N ILE A 855 56.78 -11.49 -21.17
CA ILE A 855 55.85 -10.99 -20.16
C ILE A 855 55.49 -9.55 -20.54
N HIS A 856 54.20 -9.30 -20.80
CA HIS A 856 53.69 -8.02 -21.31
C HIS A 856 52.73 -7.36 -20.32
N ASP A 857 52.90 -6.07 -20.05
CA ASP A 857 51.99 -5.29 -19.20
C ASP A 857 50.72 -4.89 -19.97
N LEU A 858 49.60 -5.52 -19.63
CA LEU A 858 48.31 -5.28 -20.29
C LEU A 858 47.71 -3.91 -19.94
N ARG A 859 48.22 -3.20 -18.93
CA ARG A 859 47.75 -1.84 -18.61
C ARG A 859 48.31 -0.78 -19.54
N GLN A 860 49.47 -1.04 -20.16
CA GLN A 860 50.11 -0.07 -21.06
C GLN A 860 49.48 -0.12 -22.45
N THR A 861 49.43 -1.32 -23.04
CA THR A 861 48.88 -1.57 -24.38
C THR A 861 48.34 -3.00 -24.47
N THR A 862 47.56 -3.26 -25.51
CA THR A 862 47.21 -4.64 -25.91
C THR A 862 48.46 -5.43 -26.29
N TYR A 863 48.41 -6.75 -26.09
CA TYR A 863 49.44 -7.68 -26.55
C TYR A 863 49.04 -8.30 -27.89
N THR A 864 49.75 -7.97 -28.97
CA THR A 864 49.49 -8.49 -30.32
C THR A 864 50.39 -9.68 -30.64
N PHE A 865 49.81 -10.74 -31.20
CA PHE A 865 50.51 -11.97 -31.55
C PHE A 865 49.92 -12.64 -32.79
N ASN A 866 50.74 -13.46 -33.45
CA ASN A 866 50.28 -14.36 -34.50
C ASN A 866 49.93 -15.75 -33.92
N THR A 867 48.90 -16.38 -34.47
CA THR A 867 48.46 -17.73 -34.11
C THR A 867 48.02 -18.52 -35.33
N ILE A 868 48.01 -19.84 -35.21
CA ILE A 868 47.32 -20.73 -36.15
C ILE A 868 45.83 -20.84 -35.80
N ALA A 869 45.00 -21.26 -36.76
CA ALA A 869 43.60 -21.61 -36.52
C ALA A 869 43.49 -22.83 -35.58
N GLY A 870 42.47 -22.82 -34.72
CA GLY A 870 42.15 -23.91 -33.79
C GLY A 870 42.11 -23.46 -32.33
N GLU A 871 42.09 -24.46 -31.44
CA GLU A 871 42.07 -24.29 -29.98
C GLU A 871 43.50 -24.32 -29.40
N ILE A 872 43.86 -23.31 -28.61
CA ILE A 872 45.19 -23.17 -27.99
C ILE A 872 45.01 -22.91 -26.48
N ASN A 873 45.42 -23.88 -25.65
CA ASN A 873 45.18 -23.86 -24.19
C ASN A 873 46.44 -23.67 -23.34
N ASN A 874 47.63 -23.83 -23.93
CA ASN A 874 48.89 -23.91 -23.17
C ASN A 874 49.83 -22.72 -23.41
N ARG A 875 49.33 -21.63 -24.02
CA ARG A 875 50.16 -20.50 -24.44
C ARG A 875 50.17 -19.35 -23.44
N PHE A 876 49.04 -18.99 -22.87
CA PHE A 876 48.90 -17.74 -22.13
C PHE A 876 48.63 -17.96 -20.64
N VAL A 877 49.23 -17.10 -19.82
CA VAL A 877 48.97 -16.99 -18.40
C VAL A 877 48.77 -15.53 -18.02
N LEU A 878 47.72 -15.26 -17.24
CA LEU A 878 47.55 -13.99 -16.52
C LEU A 878 48.30 -14.06 -15.20
N ARG A 879 49.06 -13.01 -14.88
CA ARG A 879 49.81 -12.90 -13.63
C ARG A 879 49.92 -11.44 -13.16
N TYR A 880 50.31 -11.25 -11.90
CA TYR A 880 50.27 -9.92 -11.25
C TYR A 880 51.63 -9.45 -10.75
N ASN A 881 52.70 -10.15 -11.15
CA ASN A 881 54.08 -9.75 -10.97
C ASN A 881 54.89 -10.10 -12.23
N ASN A 882 56.01 -9.39 -12.41
CA ASN A 882 56.95 -9.62 -13.51
C ASN A 882 58.19 -10.43 -13.07
N GLU A 883 58.18 -10.99 -11.87
CA GLU A 883 59.27 -11.84 -11.39
C GLU A 883 59.11 -13.24 -11.99
N THR A 884 60.11 -13.71 -12.74
CA THR A 884 60.18 -15.12 -13.14
C THR A 884 60.33 -15.96 -11.87
N ILE A 885 59.37 -16.84 -11.61
CA ILE A 885 59.50 -17.86 -10.56
C ILE A 885 60.62 -18.79 -11.00
N ASP A 886 61.84 -18.51 -10.52
CA ASP A 886 62.95 -19.43 -10.65
C ASP A 886 62.53 -20.74 -9.97
N SER A 887 62.44 -21.81 -10.75
CA SER A 887 62.06 -23.15 -10.31
C SER A 887 63.18 -23.82 -9.50
N GLU A 888 63.88 -23.08 -8.65
CA GLU A 888 64.73 -23.65 -7.61
C GLU A 888 63.97 -23.64 -6.29
N THR A 889 63.32 -24.76 -6.01
CA THR A 889 63.01 -25.18 -4.64
C THR A 889 64.25 -24.95 -3.77
N PHE A 890 64.19 -23.98 -2.86
CA PHE A 890 65.29 -23.63 -1.95
C PHE A 890 65.60 -24.81 -1.00
N ASN A 891 66.44 -25.75 -1.44
CA ASN A 891 66.94 -26.84 -0.62
C ASN A 891 68.09 -26.34 0.27
N ASN A 892 67.75 -26.00 1.51
CA ASN A 892 68.57 -25.33 2.53
C ASN A 892 69.89 -26.02 2.98
N ASN A 893 70.31 -27.14 2.38
CA ASN A 893 71.45 -27.91 2.89
C ASN A 893 72.79 -27.72 2.17
N SER A 894 72.83 -27.19 0.95
CA SER A 894 74.08 -27.16 0.14
C SER A 894 74.68 -25.75 -0.07
N GLN A 895 74.01 -24.67 0.34
CA GLN A 895 74.35 -23.30 -0.09
C GLN A 895 75.12 -22.45 0.93
N ILE A 896 75.23 -22.92 2.19
CA ILE A 896 75.97 -22.26 3.26
C ILE A 896 77.03 -23.23 3.81
N LEU A 897 78.29 -22.84 3.70
CA LEU A 897 79.42 -23.55 4.27
C LEU A 897 79.89 -22.85 5.55
N VAL A 898 79.99 -23.63 6.63
CA VAL A 898 80.57 -23.19 7.89
C VAL A 898 81.78 -24.07 8.17
N ILE A 899 82.96 -23.46 8.24
CA ILE A 899 84.22 -24.13 8.57
C ILE A 899 84.68 -23.63 9.93
N SER A 900 84.96 -24.56 10.84
CA SER A 900 85.53 -24.31 12.16
C SER A 900 86.97 -24.83 12.18
N ASN A 901 87.95 -23.96 12.37
CA ASN A 901 89.35 -24.34 12.48
C ASN A 901 90.06 -23.51 13.56
N GLU A 902 90.64 -24.17 14.56
CA GLU A 902 91.19 -23.52 15.76
C GLU A 902 90.26 -22.39 16.29
N ASN A 903 90.76 -21.16 16.45
CA ASN A 903 89.98 -20.00 16.90
C ASN A 903 89.31 -19.21 15.75
N ILE A 904 89.15 -19.81 14.57
CA ILE A 904 88.58 -19.17 13.39
C ILE A 904 87.33 -19.92 12.94
N LEU A 905 86.25 -19.17 12.75
CA LEU A 905 85.00 -19.63 12.16
C LEU A 905 84.76 -18.89 10.84
N THR A 906 84.76 -19.62 9.73
CA THR A 906 84.47 -19.08 8.39
C THR A 906 83.06 -19.47 7.97
N ILE A 907 82.26 -18.48 7.61
CA ILE A 907 80.89 -18.65 7.12
C ILE A 907 80.85 -18.12 5.69
N LYS A 908 80.45 -18.96 4.73
CA LYS A 908 80.35 -18.59 3.32
C LYS A 908 79.01 -18.99 2.73
N SER A 909 78.40 -18.07 2.00
CA SER A 909 77.22 -18.27 1.19
C SER A 909 77.62 -18.31 -0.28
N PHE A 910 77.14 -19.32 -1.01
CA PHE A 910 77.48 -19.47 -2.43
C PHE A 910 76.48 -18.82 -3.38
N THR A 911 75.28 -18.48 -2.90
CA THR A 911 74.15 -18.09 -3.77
C THR A 911 73.66 -16.67 -3.54
N LYS A 912 73.73 -16.14 -2.30
CA LYS A 912 73.27 -14.79 -1.96
C LYS A 912 74.16 -14.12 -0.91
N ASN A 913 74.17 -12.79 -0.89
CA ASN A 913 74.90 -12.02 0.12
C ASN A 913 74.29 -12.21 1.52
N ILE A 914 75.15 -12.23 2.52
CA ILE A 914 74.75 -12.30 3.93
C ILE A 914 74.47 -10.87 4.40
N LYS A 915 73.34 -10.65 5.06
CA LYS A 915 72.92 -9.37 5.65
C LYS A 915 73.32 -9.32 7.12
N GLU A 916 73.01 -10.37 7.88
CA GLU A 916 73.26 -10.45 9.33
C GLU A 916 73.68 -11.87 9.76
N ILE A 917 74.51 -11.96 10.80
CA ILE A 917 74.97 -13.19 11.43
C ILE A 917 74.76 -13.10 12.94
N TYR A 918 74.15 -14.15 13.51
CA TYR A 918 73.98 -14.34 14.94
C TYR A 918 74.49 -15.73 15.34
N ILE A 919 75.34 -15.80 16.36
CA ILE A 919 75.85 -17.09 16.88
C ILE A 919 75.45 -17.25 18.33
N TYR A 920 74.94 -18.43 18.66
CA TYR A 920 74.44 -18.81 19.98
C TYR A 920 75.14 -20.08 20.48
N ASN A 921 75.37 -20.17 21.79
CA ASN A 921 75.73 -21.43 22.44
C ASN A 921 74.50 -22.34 22.67
N LEU A 922 74.69 -23.57 23.15
CA LEU A 922 73.60 -24.51 23.42
C LEU A 922 72.61 -24.08 24.52
N LEU A 923 72.99 -23.09 25.35
CA LEU A 923 72.12 -22.49 26.36
C LEU A 923 71.27 -21.33 25.77
N GLY A 924 71.38 -21.07 24.46
CA GLY A 924 70.65 -19.99 23.78
C GLY A 924 71.23 -18.60 24.00
N GLN A 925 72.38 -18.47 24.66
CA GLN A 925 73.04 -17.18 24.86
C GLN A 925 73.73 -16.75 23.56
N LYS A 926 73.46 -15.52 23.13
CA LYS A 926 74.07 -14.91 21.93
C LYS A 926 75.51 -14.52 22.24
N ILE A 927 76.46 -15.14 21.55
CA ILE A 927 77.90 -14.95 21.76
C ILE A 927 78.58 -14.17 20.64
N TYR A 928 77.90 -13.95 19.51
CA TYR A 928 78.36 -13.09 18.44
C TYR A 928 77.21 -12.49 17.64
N THR A 929 77.39 -11.25 17.19
CA THR A 929 76.55 -10.59 16.19
C THR A 929 77.43 -9.88 15.18
N GLY A 930 77.07 -9.93 13.91
CA GLY A 930 77.79 -9.22 12.86
C GLY A 930 76.87 -8.87 11.70
N ASN A 931 76.93 -7.62 11.28
CA ASN A 931 76.27 -7.15 10.08
C ASN A 931 77.25 -7.17 8.90
N MET A 932 76.74 -7.46 7.72
CA MET A 932 77.53 -7.56 6.50
C MET A 932 76.87 -6.68 5.43
N ILE A 933 77.67 -5.86 4.73
CA ILE A 933 77.21 -5.03 3.61
C ILE A 933 77.69 -5.70 2.32
N ASN A 934 76.76 -6.27 1.56
CA ASN A 934 77.00 -6.85 0.22
C ASN A 934 78.18 -7.83 0.13
N ASN A 935 78.34 -8.71 1.12
CA ASN A 935 79.41 -9.69 1.12
C ASN A 935 78.85 -11.10 1.37
N ASN A 936 79.46 -12.11 0.77
CA ASN A 936 79.00 -13.50 0.83
C ASN A 936 79.87 -14.38 1.74
N GLU A 937 80.97 -13.85 2.28
CA GLU A 937 81.88 -14.57 3.19
C GLU A 937 82.23 -13.73 4.42
N LYS A 938 82.28 -14.38 5.59
CA LYS A 938 82.70 -13.77 6.85
C LYS A 938 83.61 -14.72 7.62
N ILE A 939 84.78 -14.20 8.00
CA ILE A 939 85.73 -14.86 8.88
C ILE A 939 85.62 -14.22 10.27
N ILE A 940 85.44 -15.04 11.30
CA ILE A 940 85.29 -14.64 12.70
C ILE A 940 86.42 -15.26 13.50
N SER A 941 87.35 -14.45 14.00
CA SER A 941 88.50 -14.87 14.81
C SER A 941 88.38 -14.49 16.30
N SER A 942 87.30 -13.80 16.68
CA SER A 942 87.06 -13.32 18.04
C SER A 942 86.39 -14.35 18.95
N LEU A 943 86.09 -15.55 18.45
CA LEU A 943 85.48 -16.64 19.20
C LEU A 943 86.58 -17.68 19.52
N ALA A 944 86.82 -17.93 20.81
CA ALA A 944 87.75 -18.97 21.22
C ALA A 944 87.15 -20.36 20.98
N LYS A 945 87.98 -21.33 20.57
CA LYS A 945 87.55 -22.71 20.34
C LYS A 945 87.14 -23.38 21.65
N THR A 946 85.95 -23.99 21.68
CA THR A 946 85.42 -24.66 22.87
C THR A 946 85.10 -26.14 22.65
N ASN A 947 85.21 -26.64 21.42
CA ASN A 947 84.73 -27.97 21.01
C ASN A 947 83.26 -28.22 21.38
N SER A 948 82.46 -27.15 21.47
CA SER A 948 81.02 -27.23 21.77
C SER A 948 80.19 -26.89 20.55
N THR A 949 78.95 -27.36 20.50
CA THR A 949 78.05 -27.06 19.38
C THR A 949 77.57 -25.62 19.45
N LEU A 950 77.75 -24.86 18.38
CA LEU A 950 77.20 -23.52 18.19
C LEU A 950 76.04 -23.56 17.18
N MET A 951 75.04 -22.71 17.41
CA MET A 951 73.99 -22.43 16.43
C MET A 951 74.26 -21.09 15.76
N ILE A 952 74.35 -21.11 14.42
CA ILE A 952 74.59 -19.94 13.59
C ILE A 952 73.31 -19.65 12.84
N SER A 953 72.73 -18.48 13.07
CA SER A 953 71.57 -17.97 12.36
C SER A 953 72.00 -16.84 11.43
N LEU A 954 71.65 -16.95 10.15
CA LEU A 954 72.05 -16.05 9.08
C LEU A 954 70.80 -15.45 8.44
N LYS A 955 70.81 -14.13 8.26
CA LYS A 955 69.81 -13.43 7.45
C LYS A 955 70.43 -13.11 6.10
N LEU A 956 69.82 -13.55 5.01
CA LEU A 956 70.26 -13.24 3.65
C LEU A 956 69.71 -11.90 3.17
N SER A 957 70.22 -11.39 2.05
CA SER A 957 69.77 -10.11 1.46
C SER A 957 68.29 -10.07 1.06
N ASN A 958 67.66 -11.23 0.85
CA ASN A 958 66.21 -11.39 0.60
C ASN A 958 65.39 -11.64 1.88
N ASP A 959 65.96 -11.31 3.05
CA ASP A 959 65.39 -11.46 4.38
C ASP A 959 65.07 -12.90 4.83
N VAL A 960 65.43 -13.93 4.04
CA VAL A 960 65.33 -15.34 4.43
C VAL A 960 66.33 -15.67 5.56
N MET A 961 65.86 -16.44 6.54
CA MET A 961 66.65 -16.89 7.69
C MET A 961 67.11 -18.34 7.52
N ILE A 962 68.42 -18.59 7.70
CA ILE A 962 69.02 -19.94 7.66
C ILE A 962 69.72 -20.22 8.99
N VAL A 963 69.56 -21.45 9.51
CA VAL A 963 70.24 -21.89 10.74
C VAL A 963 71.14 -23.08 10.46
N LYS A 964 72.41 -23.03 10.91
CA LYS A 964 73.37 -24.13 10.86
C LYS A 964 73.92 -24.45 12.25
N LYS A 965 74.21 -25.72 12.48
CA LYS A 965 74.91 -26.20 13.68
C LYS A 965 76.34 -26.57 13.30
N VAL A 966 77.31 -26.14 14.10
CA VAL A 966 78.72 -26.48 13.90
C VAL A 966 79.36 -26.76 15.25
N ILE A 967 80.37 -27.63 15.31
CA ILE A 967 81.20 -27.77 16.49
C ILE A 967 82.38 -26.79 16.36
N HIS A 968 82.47 -25.84 17.29
CA HIS A 968 83.57 -24.87 17.35
C HIS A 968 84.33 -25.01 18.66
#